data_AF-A0A3D0EUP0-F1
#
_entry.id   AF-A0A3D0EUP0-F1
#
_cell.length_a   1.000
_cell.length_b   1.000
_cell.length_c   1.000
_cell.angle_alpha   90.00
_cell.angle_beta   90.00
_cell.angle_gamma   90.00
#
_symmetry.space_group_name_H-M   'P 1'
#
loop_
_entity.id
_entity.type
_entity.pdbx_description
1 polymer ?
#
loop_
_entity_poly.entity_id
_entity_poly.type
_entity_poly.pdbx_seq_one_letter_code
_entity_poly.pdbx_strand_id
1 'polypeptide(L)'
;VSTGSAREVHHFALLAGYGAEAIHPWLTMETLATISVDLNQEPVTNQKNFIKAIGKGINKVMSKMGISTYQSYCGAQIFEAIGLNTQFIERFFTGTSSNVEGIGLHEVAEEAIKEHVRAFSEKDPTLISALDAGGEYTFRVRGEAHMWTPDSIATLQRATRTNEYSTYKEYAQMINEQSRRHMTLRGLFEIKPLSDPVSIDEVEPWTELVKRFATGAMSLGSISTEAHTTLAIAMNRIGGKSNTGEGGEDPGRFKTVKSKTSTKNVLGAVVVTDVELEAGDTLRSKIKQVASGRFGVTAEYLANADQIQIKIAQGAKPGEGGQLPGHKVSQYIAKLRFSVPGVGLISPPPHHDIYSIEDLAQLIHDLKNANPKASISVKLVSEIGVGTVAAGVAKAKSDHVVIAGHDGGTGASPMSSIKHAGSPWELGLSETQQTLVLNQLRGRVVVQVDGQMKTGRDVIVGALLGADEFGFATAPLVVEGCIMMRKCHLNTCPVGIATQDPVLRKKFSGKPEHVINFFHFVAQEMREIMAQMGVRSLNEIIGRSDLLDTKQGISHWKAKGLDFSKIFYRPDMPDEVGRRHLENQDHGLEKALDNILIDEAKSALEDQVAVQITSKVINANRSVGGMLSNQIASRYGHAGLPDETVTVNFEGTAGQSFGVFLARGITFNLKGDANDYVGKGLSGGRIVIHPSENFAGASHQNIIIGNTVLYGAVEGEAYFSGVAGERFAVRNSGATAVVEGVGDHCCEYMTGGTVVVLGDTGRNFAAGMSGGIAYVYDPKGNFDKRCNHAMVTLEKIPLSSAQSDETVHHNMRDEDLLKHLVSEHQRRTNSPLAKEILADWPAARGKFIKVFPHEYRRALTELAQGNKNEREAA
;
A
#
# COMPACT_ATOMS: atom_id res chain seq x y z
N VAL A 1 -35.42 0.22 -11.28
CA VAL A 1 -34.97 -0.59 -12.44
C VAL A 1 -35.25 -2.06 -12.19
N SER A 2 -36.02 -2.73 -13.06
CA SER A 2 -36.18 -4.20 -13.05
C SER A 2 -35.38 -4.76 -14.23
N THR A 3 -34.46 -5.72 -13.99
CA THR A 3 -33.50 -6.16 -15.02
C THR A 3 -33.11 -7.63 -14.86
N GLY A 4 -32.86 -8.30 -15.99
CA GLY A 4 -32.30 -9.66 -16.03
C GLY A 4 -30.77 -9.72 -16.03
N SER A 5 -30.09 -8.58 -16.22
CA SER A 5 -28.63 -8.56 -16.46
C SER A 5 -27.79 -8.23 -15.21
N ALA A 6 -28.39 -7.60 -14.20
CA ALA A 6 -27.70 -7.25 -12.96
C ALA A 6 -27.46 -8.49 -12.10
N ARG A 7 -26.19 -8.79 -11.83
CA ARG A 7 -25.76 -9.98 -11.08
C ARG A 7 -24.48 -9.76 -10.26
N GLU A 8 -23.63 -8.82 -10.66
CA GLU A 8 -22.38 -8.49 -9.96
C GLU A 8 -22.46 -7.12 -9.28
N VAL A 9 -21.65 -6.92 -8.25
CA VAL A 9 -21.58 -5.66 -7.48
C VAL A 9 -21.49 -4.42 -8.37
N HIS A 10 -20.64 -4.46 -9.41
CA HIS A 10 -20.45 -3.34 -10.32
C HIS A 10 -21.74 -2.98 -11.09
N HIS A 11 -22.57 -3.96 -11.48
CA HIS A 11 -23.83 -3.68 -12.19
C HIS A 11 -24.79 -2.87 -11.31
N PHE A 12 -24.89 -3.21 -10.02
CA PHE A 12 -25.74 -2.46 -9.10
C PHE A 12 -25.18 -1.07 -8.82
N ALA A 13 -23.86 -0.95 -8.64
CA ALA A 13 -23.21 0.34 -8.43
C ALA A 13 -23.32 1.24 -9.67
N LEU A 14 -23.24 0.68 -10.88
CA LEU A 14 -23.41 1.41 -12.14
C LEU A 14 -24.85 1.93 -12.25
N LEU A 15 -25.84 1.06 -12.09
CA LEU A 15 -27.25 1.45 -12.12
C LEU A 15 -27.58 2.53 -11.10
N ALA A 16 -27.08 2.41 -9.86
CA ALA A 16 -27.24 3.42 -8.83
C ALA A 16 -26.57 4.75 -9.22
N GLY A 17 -25.32 4.71 -9.67
CA GLY A 17 -24.55 5.91 -10.07
C GLY A 17 -25.19 6.69 -11.22
N TYR A 18 -26.01 6.04 -12.05
CA TYR A 18 -26.80 6.67 -13.12
C TYR A 18 -28.30 6.79 -12.82
N GLY A 19 -28.70 6.76 -11.54
CA GLY A 19 -30.00 7.23 -11.07
C GLY A 19 -31.02 6.16 -10.66
N ALA A 20 -30.66 4.88 -10.61
CA ALA A 20 -31.58 3.86 -10.11
C ALA A 20 -31.71 3.92 -8.58
N GLU A 21 -32.86 4.34 -8.06
CA GLU A 21 -33.12 4.36 -6.62
C GLU A 21 -33.38 2.96 -6.02
N ALA A 22 -33.91 2.06 -6.84
CA ALA A 22 -34.17 0.67 -6.49
C ALA A 22 -33.90 -0.25 -7.67
N ILE A 23 -33.34 -1.44 -7.40
CA ILE A 23 -32.95 -2.42 -8.41
C ILE A 23 -33.55 -3.77 -8.06
N HIS A 24 -34.34 -4.33 -8.98
CA HIS A 24 -34.91 -5.66 -8.89
C HIS A 24 -34.25 -6.58 -9.94
N PRO A 25 -33.26 -7.40 -9.53
CA PRO A 25 -32.52 -8.28 -10.44
C PRO A 25 -33.26 -9.63 -10.63
N TRP A 26 -34.45 -9.58 -11.25
CA TRP A 26 -35.40 -10.70 -11.26
C TRP A 26 -34.78 -12.03 -11.73
N LEU A 27 -34.00 -12.02 -12.83
CA LEU A 27 -33.43 -13.26 -13.39
C LEU A 27 -32.37 -13.86 -12.47
N THR A 28 -31.61 -13.02 -11.75
CA THR A 28 -30.64 -13.51 -10.77
C THR A 28 -31.36 -14.16 -9.58
N MET A 29 -32.49 -13.58 -9.14
CA MET A 29 -33.29 -14.16 -8.06
C MET A 29 -33.90 -15.52 -8.43
N GLU A 30 -34.39 -15.64 -9.67
CA GLU A 30 -34.87 -16.93 -10.23
C GLU A 30 -33.73 -17.95 -10.38
N THR A 31 -32.58 -17.52 -10.90
CA THR A 31 -31.40 -18.39 -11.05
C THR A 31 -30.94 -18.95 -9.69
N LEU A 32 -30.94 -18.11 -8.65
CA LEU A 32 -30.63 -18.56 -7.29
C LEU A 32 -31.67 -19.55 -6.75
N ALA A 33 -32.95 -19.38 -7.09
CA ALA A 33 -33.99 -20.32 -6.70
C ALA A 33 -33.80 -21.68 -7.38
N THR A 34 -33.43 -21.71 -8.66
CA THR A 34 -33.11 -22.95 -9.38
C THR A 34 -31.88 -23.65 -8.79
N ILE A 35 -30.76 -22.93 -8.61
CA ILE A 35 -29.52 -23.50 -8.04
C ILE A 35 -29.75 -24.01 -6.61
N SER A 36 -30.61 -23.34 -5.85
CA SER A 36 -30.99 -23.77 -4.50
C SER A 36 -31.58 -25.18 -4.46
N VAL A 37 -32.36 -25.57 -5.47
CA VAL A 37 -32.89 -26.93 -5.60
C VAL A 37 -31.75 -27.93 -5.74
N ASP A 38 -30.79 -27.65 -6.63
CA ASP A 38 -29.64 -28.54 -6.85
C ASP A 38 -28.71 -28.67 -5.63
N LEU A 39 -28.61 -27.60 -4.83
CA LEU A 39 -27.81 -27.57 -3.60
C LEU A 39 -28.53 -28.13 -2.37
N ASN A 40 -29.80 -28.56 -2.50
CA ASN A 40 -30.67 -28.93 -1.38
C ASN A 40 -30.72 -27.82 -0.29
N GLN A 41 -30.90 -26.57 -0.71
CA GLN A 41 -30.95 -25.39 0.15
C GLN A 41 -32.20 -24.55 -0.11
N GLU A 42 -32.73 -23.89 0.92
CA GLU A 42 -33.87 -22.98 0.79
C GLU A 42 -33.53 -21.76 -0.12
N PRO A 43 -34.30 -21.50 -1.20
CA PRO A 43 -34.12 -20.34 -2.09
C PRO A 43 -33.97 -19.01 -1.35
N VAL A 44 -34.82 -18.79 -0.35
CA VAL A 44 -34.86 -17.55 0.44
C VAL A 44 -33.51 -17.28 1.13
N THR A 45 -32.82 -18.33 1.57
CA THR A 45 -31.51 -18.20 2.23
C THR A 45 -30.46 -17.70 1.25
N ASN A 46 -30.40 -18.29 0.06
CA ASN A 46 -29.42 -17.91 -0.97
C ASN A 46 -29.69 -16.52 -1.54
N GLN A 47 -30.96 -16.15 -1.73
CA GLN A 47 -31.36 -14.80 -2.12
C GLN A 47 -30.97 -13.75 -1.06
N LYS A 48 -31.22 -14.03 0.24
CA LYS A 48 -30.79 -13.14 1.34
C LYS A 48 -29.27 -12.99 1.40
N ASN A 49 -28.53 -14.07 1.20
CA ASN A 49 -27.07 -14.04 1.14
C ASN A 49 -26.56 -13.19 -0.03
N PHE A 50 -27.18 -13.32 -1.20
CA PHE A 50 -26.88 -12.49 -2.37
C PHE A 50 -27.15 -11.00 -2.08
N ILE A 51 -28.32 -10.65 -1.56
CA ILE A 51 -28.68 -9.26 -1.20
C ILE A 51 -27.67 -8.67 -0.22
N LYS A 52 -27.29 -9.44 0.82
CA LYS A 52 -26.28 -9.03 1.79
C LYS A 52 -24.91 -8.81 1.14
N ALA A 53 -24.50 -9.69 0.22
CA ALA A 53 -23.24 -9.57 -0.50
C ALA A 53 -23.21 -8.34 -1.40
N ILE A 54 -24.28 -8.09 -2.16
CA ILE A 54 -24.44 -6.90 -2.99
C ILE A 54 -24.44 -5.63 -2.14
N GLY A 55 -25.19 -5.59 -1.04
CA GLY A 55 -25.21 -4.44 -0.13
C GLY A 55 -23.82 -4.10 0.44
N LYS A 56 -23.07 -5.12 0.88
CA LYS A 56 -21.66 -4.94 1.29
C LYS A 56 -20.78 -4.48 0.13
N GLY A 57 -21.00 -5.01 -1.07
CA GLY A 57 -20.27 -4.63 -2.27
C GLY A 57 -20.49 -3.18 -2.67
N ILE A 58 -21.72 -2.67 -2.62
CA ILE A 58 -22.06 -1.28 -2.90
C ILE A 58 -21.40 -0.37 -1.86
N ASN A 59 -21.51 -0.69 -0.57
CA ASN A 59 -20.82 0.07 0.48
C ASN A 59 -19.31 0.15 0.23
N LYS A 60 -18.70 -0.96 -0.23
CA LYS A 60 -17.29 -0.97 -0.62
C LYS A 60 -17.02 -0.05 -1.81
N VAL A 61 -17.83 -0.08 -2.87
CA VAL A 61 -17.65 0.81 -4.03
C VAL A 61 -17.77 2.28 -3.63
N MET A 62 -18.79 2.65 -2.85
CA MET A 62 -18.97 4.03 -2.37
C MET A 62 -17.78 4.50 -1.52
N SER A 63 -17.29 3.63 -0.62
CA SER A 63 -16.17 3.95 0.27
C SER A 63 -14.85 4.22 -0.45
N LYS A 64 -14.68 3.73 -1.70
CA LYS A 64 -13.48 4.01 -2.51
C LYS A 64 -13.27 5.51 -2.74
N MET A 65 -14.38 6.26 -2.78
CA MET A 65 -14.37 7.72 -2.93
C MET A 65 -14.80 8.46 -1.66
N GLY A 66 -14.79 7.79 -0.49
CA GLY A 66 -15.18 8.40 0.78
C GLY A 66 -16.69 8.70 0.91
N ILE A 67 -17.54 8.17 0.02
CA ILE A 67 -18.99 8.40 0.05
C ILE A 67 -19.63 7.45 1.07
N SER A 68 -20.43 8.02 1.98
CA SER A 68 -21.01 7.29 3.11
C SER A 68 -22.49 6.93 2.94
N THR A 69 -23.21 7.55 2.00
CA THR A 69 -24.66 7.35 1.82
C THR A 69 -25.02 6.99 0.38
N TYR A 70 -26.02 6.12 0.22
CA TYR A 70 -26.56 5.77 -1.09
C TYR A 70 -27.20 6.99 -1.78
N GLN A 71 -27.85 7.87 -1.02
CA GLN A 71 -28.50 9.05 -1.58
C GLN A 71 -27.50 10.00 -2.26
N SER A 72 -26.31 10.17 -1.69
CA SER A 72 -25.26 10.98 -2.32
C SER A 72 -24.58 10.29 -3.50
N TYR A 73 -24.55 8.95 -3.52
CA TYR A 73 -23.97 8.18 -4.61
C TYR A 73 -24.92 8.06 -5.82
N CYS A 74 -26.24 7.99 -5.57
CA CYS A 74 -27.25 7.84 -6.60
C CYS A 74 -27.23 9.03 -7.57
N GLY A 75 -27.02 8.78 -8.87
CA GLY A 75 -26.95 9.83 -9.89
C GLY A 75 -25.64 10.64 -9.92
N ALA A 76 -24.66 10.34 -9.05
CA ALA A 76 -23.41 11.08 -8.97
C ALA A 76 -22.40 10.77 -10.09
N GLN A 77 -22.64 9.72 -10.88
CA GLN A 77 -21.80 9.32 -12.02
C GLN A 77 -20.30 9.14 -11.66
N ILE A 78 -20.00 8.42 -10.58
CA ILE A 78 -18.63 8.12 -10.14
C ILE A 78 -18.00 7.01 -11.02
N PHE A 79 -17.91 7.28 -12.32
CA PHE A 79 -17.44 6.37 -13.35
C PHE A 79 -16.70 7.13 -14.46
N GLU A 80 -15.76 6.45 -15.10
CA GLU A 80 -15.09 6.89 -16.33
C GLU A 80 -15.52 5.96 -17.47
N ALA A 81 -15.87 6.53 -18.63
CA ALA A 81 -16.17 5.75 -19.82
C ALA A 81 -14.92 5.59 -20.69
N ILE A 82 -14.65 4.36 -21.13
CA ILE A 82 -13.56 4.05 -22.06
C ILE A 82 -14.16 3.25 -23.22
N GLY A 83 -14.01 3.75 -24.45
CA GLY A 83 -14.55 3.08 -25.63
C GLY A 83 -15.98 3.48 -26.01
N LEU A 84 -16.54 4.56 -25.44
CA LEU A 84 -17.85 5.10 -25.80
C LEU A 84 -17.71 6.49 -26.43
N ASN A 85 -18.36 6.73 -27.56
CA ASN A 85 -18.25 8.03 -28.22
C ASN A 85 -19.03 9.14 -27.50
N THR A 86 -18.58 10.37 -27.71
CA THR A 86 -19.13 11.57 -27.08
C THR A 86 -20.63 11.74 -27.35
N GLN A 87 -21.10 11.47 -28.58
CA GLN A 87 -22.53 11.60 -28.91
C GLN A 87 -23.42 10.67 -28.06
N PHE A 88 -22.96 9.45 -27.80
CA PHE A 88 -23.68 8.50 -26.95
C PHE A 88 -23.69 8.96 -25.49
N ILE A 89 -22.54 9.42 -24.98
CA ILE A 89 -22.40 9.94 -23.63
C ILE A 89 -23.29 11.17 -23.41
N GLU A 90 -23.23 12.16 -24.29
CA GLU A 90 -24.03 13.40 -24.17
C GLU A 90 -25.53 13.12 -24.08
N ARG A 91 -26.01 12.09 -24.80
CA ARG A 91 -27.43 11.74 -24.83
C ARG A 91 -27.89 10.92 -23.64
N PHE A 92 -27.08 9.98 -23.15
CA PHE A 92 -27.53 8.95 -22.19
C PHE A 92 -26.83 9.01 -20.84
N PHE A 93 -25.64 9.59 -20.76
CA PHE A 93 -24.75 9.62 -19.59
C PHE A 93 -24.06 10.98 -19.45
N THR A 94 -24.83 12.06 -19.65
CA THR A 94 -24.32 13.43 -19.76
C THR A 94 -23.44 13.80 -18.57
N GLY A 95 -22.21 14.25 -18.85
CA GLY A 95 -21.21 14.65 -17.85
C GLY A 95 -20.14 13.59 -17.56
N THR A 96 -20.34 12.34 -17.98
CA THR A 96 -19.32 11.29 -17.85
C THR A 96 -18.14 11.55 -18.80
N SER A 97 -16.91 11.39 -18.30
CA SER A 97 -15.71 11.58 -19.14
C SER A 97 -15.50 10.42 -20.10
N SER A 98 -15.09 10.72 -21.34
CA SER A 98 -14.65 9.75 -22.35
C SER A 98 -13.49 10.31 -23.17
N ASN A 99 -12.28 9.80 -22.93
CA ASN A 99 -11.06 10.36 -23.52
C ASN A 99 -10.56 9.63 -24.77
N VAL A 100 -11.11 8.45 -25.06
CA VAL A 100 -10.66 7.58 -26.17
C VAL A 100 -11.72 7.45 -27.27
N GLU A 101 -12.89 8.06 -27.09
CA GLU A 101 -14.08 7.85 -27.94
C GLU A 101 -14.39 6.35 -28.10
N GLY A 102 -15.09 5.95 -29.16
CA GLY A 102 -15.33 4.53 -29.47
C GLY A 102 -16.71 4.27 -30.07
N ILE A 103 -17.40 3.27 -29.52
CA ILE A 103 -18.68 2.80 -30.05
C ILE A 103 -19.84 3.72 -29.67
N GLY A 104 -20.89 3.73 -30.48
CA GLY A 104 -22.12 4.47 -30.23
C GLY A 104 -23.34 3.56 -30.09
N LEU A 105 -24.53 4.16 -30.25
CA LEU A 105 -25.80 3.45 -30.08
C LEU A 105 -25.97 2.28 -31.07
N HIS A 106 -25.50 2.43 -32.30
CA HIS A 106 -25.68 1.41 -33.34
C HIS A 106 -24.89 0.14 -33.01
N GLU A 107 -23.62 0.30 -32.65
CA GLU A 107 -22.75 -0.82 -32.29
C GLU A 107 -23.23 -1.51 -31.01
N VAL A 108 -23.67 -0.74 -30.00
CA VAL A 108 -24.26 -1.29 -28.76
C VAL A 108 -25.51 -2.12 -29.09
N ALA A 109 -26.38 -1.63 -29.99
CA ALA A 109 -27.56 -2.37 -30.43
C ALA A 109 -27.18 -3.65 -31.20
N GLU A 110 -26.16 -3.59 -32.07
CA GLU A 110 -25.66 -4.75 -32.80
C GLU A 110 -25.14 -5.84 -31.85
N GLU A 111 -24.44 -5.48 -30.78
CA GLU A 111 -24.01 -6.43 -29.75
C GLU A 111 -25.18 -7.09 -29.03
N ALA A 112 -26.16 -6.29 -28.61
CA ALA A 112 -27.36 -6.81 -27.95
C ALA A 112 -28.13 -7.78 -28.87
N ILE A 113 -28.21 -7.48 -30.16
CA ILE A 113 -28.85 -8.35 -31.16
C ILE A 113 -28.04 -9.64 -31.37
N LYS A 114 -26.71 -9.57 -31.44
CA LYS A 114 -25.85 -10.77 -31.56
C LYS A 114 -26.05 -11.71 -30.37
N GLU A 115 -26.08 -11.16 -29.15
CA GLU A 115 -26.33 -11.94 -27.94
C GLU A 115 -27.72 -12.58 -27.97
N HIS A 116 -28.74 -11.81 -28.37
CA HIS A 116 -30.10 -12.32 -28.54
C HIS A 116 -30.14 -13.47 -29.55
N VAL A 117 -29.58 -13.29 -30.76
CA VAL A 117 -29.54 -14.33 -31.79
C VAL A 117 -28.82 -15.57 -31.28
N ARG A 118 -27.74 -15.41 -30.51
CA ARG A 118 -27.02 -16.53 -29.90
C ARG A 118 -27.88 -17.29 -28.89
N ALA A 119 -28.55 -16.58 -27.99
CA ALA A 119 -29.38 -17.17 -26.94
C ALA A 119 -30.63 -17.90 -27.50
N PHE A 120 -31.18 -17.45 -28.63
CA PHE A 120 -32.34 -18.05 -29.28
C PHE A 120 -31.98 -18.94 -30.48
N SER A 121 -30.70 -19.22 -30.70
CA SER A 121 -30.26 -20.09 -31.80
C SER A 121 -30.47 -21.56 -31.46
N GLU A 122 -31.30 -22.25 -32.23
CA GLU A 122 -31.41 -23.72 -32.17
C GLU A 122 -30.24 -24.43 -32.89
N LYS A 123 -29.29 -23.68 -33.44
CA LYS A 123 -28.19 -24.22 -34.26
C LYS A 123 -26.93 -24.56 -33.48
N ASP A 124 -26.80 -24.11 -32.24
CA ASP A 124 -25.68 -24.47 -31.36
C ASP A 124 -26.16 -25.44 -30.27
N PRO A 125 -25.93 -26.77 -30.43
CA PRO A 125 -26.37 -27.77 -29.48
C PRO A 125 -25.84 -27.55 -28.06
N THR A 126 -24.70 -26.87 -27.93
CA THR A 126 -24.05 -26.60 -26.64
C THR A 126 -24.81 -25.52 -25.89
N LEU A 127 -25.09 -24.40 -26.56
CA LEU A 127 -25.75 -23.24 -25.94
C LEU A 127 -27.24 -23.45 -25.64
N ILE A 128 -27.87 -24.42 -26.29
CA ILE A 128 -29.24 -24.86 -25.98
C ILE A 128 -29.35 -25.46 -24.57
N SER A 129 -28.29 -26.13 -24.09
CA SER A 129 -28.29 -26.89 -22.83
C SER A 129 -27.37 -26.32 -21.75
N ALA A 130 -26.47 -25.39 -22.09
CA ALA A 130 -25.45 -24.86 -21.19
C ALA A 130 -25.03 -23.44 -21.57
N LEU A 131 -24.59 -22.64 -20.58
CA LEU A 131 -23.97 -21.35 -20.84
C LEU A 131 -22.54 -21.50 -21.38
N ASP A 132 -22.04 -20.47 -22.06
CA ASP A 132 -20.63 -20.38 -22.44
C ASP A 132 -19.74 -20.45 -21.18
N ALA A 133 -18.67 -21.24 -21.27
CA ALA A 133 -17.67 -21.41 -20.22
C ALA A 133 -16.93 -20.10 -19.87
N GLY A 134 -16.92 -19.15 -20.80
CA GLY A 134 -16.30 -17.83 -20.67
C GLY A 134 -14.76 -17.89 -20.55
N GLY A 135 -14.17 -16.77 -20.18
CA GLY A 135 -12.73 -16.68 -19.94
C GLY A 135 -12.27 -15.39 -19.29
N GLU A 136 -13.17 -14.56 -18.78
CA GLU A 136 -12.83 -13.21 -18.31
C GLU A 136 -11.87 -13.24 -17.12
N TYR A 137 -12.12 -14.11 -16.13
CA TYR A 137 -11.35 -14.14 -14.88
C TYR A 137 -10.08 -14.99 -14.95
N THR A 138 -10.14 -16.10 -15.70
CA THR A 138 -9.05 -17.06 -15.85
C THR A 138 -8.92 -17.48 -17.31
N PHE A 139 -7.68 -17.70 -17.75
CA PHE A 139 -7.41 -18.18 -19.10
C PHE A 139 -8.10 -19.54 -19.32
N ARG A 140 -8.80 -19.65 -20.46
CA ARG A 140 -9.32 -20.90 -21.01
C ARG A 140 -8.99 -20.94 -22.50
N VAL A 141 -8.74 -22.14 -23.03
CA VAL A 141 -8.34 -22.32 -24.44
C VAL A 141 -9.37 -21.76 -25.43
N ARG A 142 -10.66 -21.85 -25.10
CA ARG A 142 -11.77 -21.31 -25.90
C ARG A 142 -12.43 -20.07 -25.27
N GLY A 143 -11.77 -19.43 -24.31
CA GLY A 143 -12.30 -18.24 -23.62
C GLY A 143 -11.72 -16.93 -24.15
N GLU A 144 -11.96 -15.86 -23.40
CA GLU A 144 -11.38 -14.53 -23.66
C GLU A 144 -9.85 -14.56 -23.80
N ALA A 145 -9.32 -13.63 -24.59
CA ALA A 145 -7.88 -13.48 -24.75
C ALA A 145 -7.23 -12.95 -23.46
N HIS A 146 -6.06 -13.50 -23.09
CA HIS A 146 -5.23 -13.01 -21.98
C HIS A 146 -3.84 -12.61 -22.48
N MET A 147 -3.29 -11.52 -21.92
CA MET A 147 -1.93 -11.08 -22.25
C MET A 147 -0.88 -12.13 -21.87
N TRP A 148 -1.15 -12.90 -20.81
CA TRP A 148 -0.34 -14.04 -20.39
C TRP A 148 -1.02 -15.33 -20.82
N THR A 149 -0.41 -16.02 -21.78
CA THR A 149 -0.78 -17.38 -22.20
C THR A 149 0.27 -18.38 -21.74
N PRO A 150 -0.06 -19.69 -21.63
CA PRO A 150 0.92 -20.73 -21.34
C PRO A 150 2.17 -20.66 -22.23
N ASP A 151 1.98 -20.41 -23.53
CA ASP A 151 3.09 -20.31 -24.49
C ASP A 151 3.97 -19.10 -24.19
N SER A 152 3.39 -17.90 -23.98
CA SER A 152 4.18 -16.69 -23.66
C SER A 152 4.97 -16.84 -22.36
N ILE A 153 4.41 -17.54 -21.37
CA ILE A 153 5.05 -17.83 -20.09
C ILE A 153 6.24 -18.78 -20.30
N ALA A 154 6.01 -19.89 -21.01
CA ALA A 154 7.03 -20.90 -21.26
C ALA A 154 8.21 -20.33 -22.07
N THR A 155 7.92 -19.56 -23.13
CA THR A 155 8.94 -18.93 -23.97
C THR A 155 9.79 -17.93 -23.19
N LEU A 156 9.16 -17.06 -22.37
CA LEU A 156 9.90 -16.12 -21.54
C LEU A 156 10.80 -16.83 -20.52
N GLN A 157 10.26 -17.81 -19.80
CA GLN A 157 11.03 -18.60 -18.84
C GLN A 157 12.21 -19.32 -19.49
N ARG A 158 12.02 -19.88 -20.69
CA ARG A 158 13.09 -20.50 -21.47
C ARG A 158 14.18 -19.47 -21.78
N ALA A 159 13.82 -18.35 -22.41
CA ALA A 159 14.76 -17.30 -22.80
C ALA A 159 15.66 -16.86 -21.64
N THR A 160 15.07 -16.60 -20.47
CA THR A 160 15.82 -16.09 -19.32
C THR A 160 16.65 -17.15 -18.60
N ARG A 161 16.25 -18.42 -18.67
CA ARG A 161 17.02 -19.54 -18.08
C ARG A 161 18.19 -19.96 -18.96
N THR A 162 18.01 -19.94 -20.30
CA THR A 162 19.07 -20.29 -21.26
C THR A 162 19.93 -19.10 -21.67
N ASN A 163 19.56 -17.88 -21.25
CA ASN A 163 20.18 -16.62 -21.65
C ASN A 163 20.19 -16.42 -23.19
N GLU A 164 19.07 -16.74 -23.84
CA GLU A 164 18.94 -16.66 -25.30
C GLU A 164 18.04 -15.49 -25.72
N TYR A 165 18.66 -14.42 -26.23
CA TYR A 165 17.94 -13.23 -26.69
C TYR A 165 17.04 -13.50 -27.91
N SER A 166 17.38 -14.46 -28.79
CA SER A 166 16.51 -14.88 -29.90
C SER A 166 15.16 -15.43 -29.41
N THR A 167 15.17 -16.30 -28.40
CA THR A 167 13.95 -16.79 -27.74
C THR A 167 13.17 -15.64 -27.08
N TYR A 168 13.86 -14.64 -26.49
CA TYR A 168 13.17 -13.45 -25.99
C TYR A 168 12.47 -12.68 -27.10
N LYS A 169 13.07 -12.54 -28.29
CA LYS A 169 12.44 -11.87 -29.43
C LYS A 169 11.17 -12.60 -29.90
N GLU A 170 11.15 -13.93 -29.87
CA GLU A 170 9.92 -14.71 -30.10
C GLU A 170 8.84 -14.35 -29.06
N TYR A 171 9.20 -14.31 -27.78
CA TYR A 171 8.30 -13.86 -26.71
C TYR A 171 7.80 -12.43 -26.92
N ALA A 172 8.69 -11.48 -27.19
CA ALA A 172 8.37 -10.08 -27.39
C ALA A 172 7.43 -9.90 -28.59
N GLN A 173 7.67 -10.63 -29.68
CA GLN A 173 6.76 -10.69 -30.82
C GLN A 173 5.37 -11.21 -30.43
N MET A 174 5.28 -12.32 -29.68
CA MET A 174 3.99 -12.85 -29.20
C MET A 174 3.21 -11.85 -28.35
N ILE A 175 3.90 -11.02 -27.55
CA ILE A 175 3.28 -9.96 -26.74
C ILE A 175 2.91 -8.75 -27.60
N ASN A 176 3.82 -8.27 -28.45
CA ASN A 176 3.63 -7.06 -29.26
C ASN A 176 2.59 -7.26 -30.40
N GLU A 177 2.47 -8.48 -30.93
CA GLU A 177 1.46 -8.86 -31.93
C GLU A 177 0.06 -9.13 -31.33
N GLN A 178 -0.12 -8.98 -30.01
CA GLN A 178 -1.45 -8.88 -29.38
C GLN A 178 -2.27 -7.70 -29.90
N SER A 179 -1.63 -6.79 -30.62
CA SER A 179 -2.27 -5.73 -31.40
C SER A 179 -3.27 -6.26 -32.45
N ARG A 180 -3.14 -7.49 -32.94
CA ARG A 180 -4.18 -8.17 -33.76
C ARG A 180 -5.38 -8.66 -32.95
N ARG A 181 -5.23 -8.76 -31.63
CA ARG A 181 -6.26 -9.16 -30.66
C ARG A 181 -6.85 -7.97 -29.87
N HIS A 182 -6.37 -6.75 -30.14
CA HIS A 182 -6.87 -5.47 -29.59
C HIS A 182 -7.04 -5.45 -28.05
N MET A 183 -6.02 -5.93 -27.32
CA MET A 183 -6.09 -6.13 -25.86
C MET A 183 -5.70 -4.93 -25.00
N THR A 184 -4.93 -3.99 -25.55
CA THR A 184 -4.42 -2.80 -24.85
C THR A 184 -4.42 -1.60 -25.79
N LEU A 185 -4.47 -0.37 -25.25
CA LEU A 185 -4.42 0.85 -26.06
C LEU A 185 -3.07 0.97 -26.78
N ARG A 186 -1.95 0.76 -26.07
CA ARG A 186 -0.60 0.78 -26.67
C ARG A 186 -0.36 -0.26 -27.76
N GLY A 187 -1.18 -1.30 -27.84
CA GLY A 187 -1.15 -2.25 -28.96
C GLY A 187 -1.60 -1.61 -30.28
N LEU A 188 -2.41 -0.56 -30.22
CA LEU A 188 -2.91 0.19 -31.38
C LEU A 188 -1.94 1.29 -31.84
N PHE A 189 -0.83 1.50 -31.14
CA PHE A 189 0.11 2.56 -31.47
C PHE A 189 1.20 2.08 -32.44
N GLU A 190 1.66 2.98 -33.31
CA GLU A 190 2.88 2.84 -34.11
C GLU A 190 3.92 3.86 -33.64
N ILE A 191 5.19 3.47 -33.71
CA ILE A 191 6.31 4.33 -33.33
C ILE A 191 6.94 4.88 -34.61
N LYS A 192 7.02 6.20 -34.72
CA LYS A 192 7.65 6.91 -35.83
C LYS A 192 9.14 7.09 -35.56
N PRO A 193 10.00 7.02 -36.58
CA PRO A 193 11.41 7.40 -36.43
C PRO A 193 11.54 8.89 -36.13
N LEU A 194 12.52 9.25 -35.29
CA LEU A 194 12.91 10.64 -35.06
C LEU A 194 13.84 11.14 -36.16
N SER A 195 14.75 10.27 -36.61
CA SER A 195 15.71 10.54 -37.69
C SER A 195 16.14 9.23 -38.38
N ASP A 196 17.10 9.30 -39.28
CA ASP A 196 17.68 8.11 -39.92
C ASP A 196 18.24 7.13 -38.89
N PRO A 197 18.11 5.81 -39.11
CA PRO A 197 18.64 4.82 -38.18
C PRO A 197 20.13 5.00 -37.89
N VAL A 198 20.51 4.80 -36.63
CA VAL A 198 21.89 4.89 -36.14
C VAL A 198 22.46 3.51 -35.83
N SER A 199 23.79 3.40 -35.69
CA SER A 199 24.37 2.16 -35.18
C SER A 199 23.91 1.90 -33.75
N ILE A 200 23.61 0.65 -33.41
CA ILE A 200 23.26 0.28 -32.03
C ILE A 200 24.40 0.60 -31.03
N ASP A 201 25.63 0.66 -31.51
CA ASP A 201 26.81 1.02 -30.71
C ASP A 201 26.83 2.50 -30.31
N GLU A 202 26.10 3.36 -31.01
CA GLU A 202 25.90 4.77 -30.63
C GLU A 202 24.81 4.95 -29.58
N VAL A 203 23.94 3.94 -29.40
CA VAL A 203 22.87 3.97 -28.41
C VAL A 203 23.42 3.65 -27.03
N GLU A 204 22.97 4.40 -26.03
CA GLU A 204 23.38 4.21 -24.63
C GLU A 204 23.34 2.72 -24.22
N PRO A 205 24.33 2.25 -23.44
CA PRO A 205 24.45 0.83 -23.14
C PRO A 205 23.31 0.38 -22.23
N TRP A 206 22.98 -0.91 -22.31
CA TRP A 206 21.86 -1.48 -21.56
C TRP A 206 22.00 -1.27 -20.04
N THR A 207 23.23 -1.17 -19.54
CA THR A 207 23.56 -0.90 -18.13
C THR A 207 23.11 0.47 -17.63
N GLU A 208 22.94 1.45 -18.52
CA GLU A 208 22.36 2.75 -18.15
C GLU A 208 20.83 2.70 -18.18
N LEU A 209 20.25 1.99 -19.15
CA LEU A 209 18.80 1.83 -19.26
C LEU A 209 18.19 1.10 -18.05
N VAL A 210 18.83 0.03 -17.57
CA VAL A 210 18.30 -0.76 -16.44
C VAL A 210 18.27 -0.02 -15.10
N LYS A 211 19.02 1.08 -14.96
CA LYS A 211 18.94 1.95 -13.77
C LYS A 211 17.57 2.63 -13.64
N ARG A 212 16.85 2.77 -14.75
CA ARG A 212 15.48 3.29 -14.83
C ARG A 212 14.41 2.24 -14.55
N PHE A 213 14.82 0.99 -14.32
CA PHE A 213 13.89 -0.10 -14.04
C PHE A 213 13.74 -0.34 -12.54
N ALA A 214 12.50 -0.51 -12.12
CA ALA A 214 12.15 -0.93 -10.78
C ALA A 214 11.31 -2.21 -10.83
N THR A 215 11.58 -3.18 -9.93
CA THR A 215 10.59 -4.23 -9.69
C THR A 215 9.43 -3.65 -8.88
N GLY A 216 8.20 -3.99 -9.26
CA GLY A 216 7.00 -3.49 -8.60
C GLY A 216 6.93 -3.85 -7.11
N ALA A 217 6.18 -3.05 -6.35
CA ALA A 217 5.98 -3.18 -4.92
C ALA A 217 5.18 -4.45 -4.57
N MET A 218 5.87 -5.55 -4.23
CA MET A 218 5.27 -6.85 -3.93
C MET A 218 5.66 -7.29 -2.52
N SER A 219 4.69 -7.28 -1.60
CA SER A 219 5.00 -7.46 -0.18
C SER A 219 5.55 -8.84 0.16
N LEU A 220 6.58 -8.86 1.02
CA LEU A 220 6.95 -10.06 1.76
C LEU A 220 5.74 -10.53 2.58
N GLY A 221 5.33 -11.78 2.38
CA GLY A 221 4.05 -12.33 2.83
C GLY A 221 3.10 -12.63 1.66
N SER A 222 2.94 -11.69 0.73
CA SER A 222 2.26 -11.97 -0.54
C SER A 222 3.08 -12.93 -1.39
N ILE A 223 4.37 -12.62 -1.53
CA ILE A 223 5.38 -13.51 -2.11
C ILE A 223 6.29 -14.08 -1.01
N SER A 224 6.94 -15.20 -1.32
CA SER A 224 7.88 -15.90 -0.45
C SER A 224 9.15 -15.08 -0.22
N THR A 225 9.88 -15.42 0.85
CA THR A 225 11.18 -14.81 1.13
C THR A 225 12.14 -15.01 -0.04
N GLU A 226 12.14 -16.19 -0.66
CA GLU A 226 13.00 -16.55 -1.78
C GLU A 226 12.77 -15.66 -3.01
N ALA A 227 11.51 -15.50 -3.43
CA ALA A 227 11.16 -14.63 -4.56
C ALA A 227 11.53 -13.17 -4.23
N HIS A 228 11.20 -12.71 -3.03
CA HIS A 228 11.44 -11.32 -2.65
C HIS A 228 12.94 -10.96 -2.59
N THR A 229 13.79 -11.83 -2.04
CA THR A 229 15.23 -11.59 -1.96
C THR A 229 15.90 -11.76 -3.32
N THR A 230 15.43 -12.69 -4.16
CA THR A 230 15.93 -12.91 -5.52
C THR A 230 15.80 -11.65 -6.37
N LEU A 231 14.63 -11.00 -6.35
CA LEU A 231 14.42 -9.70 -7.01
C LEU A 231 15.38 -8.63 -6.49
N ALA A 232 15.56 -8.53 -5.17
CA ALA A 232 16.44 -7.52 -4.60
C ALA A 232 17.90 -7.72 -5.00
N ILE A 233 18.42 -8.94 -4.91
CA ILE A 233 19.79 -9.28 -5.32
C ILE A 233 19.99 -8.93 -6.80
N ALA A 234 19.07 -9.38 -7.67
CA ALA A 234 19.16 -9.13 -9.11
C ALA A 234 19.21 -7.63 -9.43
N MET A 235 18.28 -6.84 -8.88
CA MET A 235 18.20 -5.41 -9.15
C MET A 235 19.40 -4.64 -8.60
N ASN A 236 19.91 -5.04 -7.44
CA ASN A 236 21.10 -4.42 -6.86
C ASN A 236 22.35 -4.68 -7.72
N ARG A 237 22.52 -5.89 -8.24
CA ARG A 237 23.65 -6.26 -9.12
C ARG A 237 23.69 -5.45 -10.42
N ILE A 238 22.53 -5.10 -10.99
CA ILE A 238 22.45 -4.34 -12.25
C ILE A 238 22.26 -2.83 -12.06
N GLY A 239 22.28 -2.33 -10.83
CA GLY A 239 22.09 -0.91 -10.53
C GLY A 239 20.63 -0.42 -10.59
N GLY A 240 19.68 -1.26 -10.99
CA GLY A 240 18.25 -0.98 -10.91
C GLY A 240 17.72 -0.96 -9.47
N LYS A 241 16.39 -0.96 -9.31
CA LYS A 241 15.72 -0.83 -8.01
C LYS A 241 14.75 -1.97 -7.73
N SER A 242 14.72 -2.46 -6.50
CA SER A 242 13.63 -3.31 -6.00
C SER A 242 12.84 -2.60 -4.90
N ASN A 243 11.60 -3.05 -4.70
CA ASN A 243 10.65 -2.43 -3.78
C ASN A 243 10.08 -3.45 -2.79
N THR A 244 10.06 -3.10 -1.50
CA THR A 244 9.60 -3.98 -0.41
C THR A 244 8.13 -4.36 -0.48
N GLY A 245 7.31 -3.54 -1.15
CA GLY A 245 5.88 -3.53 -0.91
C GLY A 245 5.54 -3.21 0.56
N GLU A 246 4.28 -3.45 0.92
CA GLU A 246 3.70 -3.07 2.22
C GLU A 246 4.07 -3.99 3.39
N GLY A 247 5.04 -4.90 3.20
CA GLY A 247 5.23 -6.04 4.10
C GLY A 247 6.22 -5.84 5.25
N GLY A 248 6.91 -4.70 5.29
CA GLY A 248 8.16 -4.56 6.02
C GLY A 248 9.33 -5.25 5.31
N GLU A 249 10.52 -5.14 5.89
CA GLU A 249 11.72 -5.83 5.41
C GLU A 249 12.55 -6.31 6.60
N ASP A 250 13.12 -7.52 6.50
CA ASP A 250 13.98 -8.08 7.56
C ASP A 250 15.28 -7.28 7.69
N PRO A 251 15.63 -6.75 8.88
CA PRO A 251 16.87 -6.01 9.11
C PRO A 251 18.15 -6.78 8.78
N GLY A 252 18.11 -8.12 8.82
CA GLY A 252 19.21 -8.98 8.36
C GLY A 252 19.61 -8.73 6.91
N ARG A 253 18.72 -8.15 6.08
CA ARG A 253 18.97 -7.84 4.66
C ARG A 253 19.76 -6.55 4.44
N PHE A 254 19.88 -5.68 5.44
CA PHE A 254 20.43 -4.33 5.27
C PHE A 254 21.96 -4.32 5.10
N LYS A 255 22.64 -5.35 5.59
CA LYS A 255 24.10 -5.45 5.55
C LYS A 255 24.59 -5.89 4.17
N THR A 256 25.61 -5.21 3.67
CA THR A 256 26.36 -5.66 2.51
C THR A 256 27.19 -6.89 2.85
N VAL A 257 27.18 -7.87 1.96
CA VAL A 257 27.94 -9.11 2.07
C VAL A 257 29.43 -8.81 1.96
N LYS A 258 30.24 -9.24 2.95
CA LYS A 258 31.68 -8.98 3.00
C LYS A 258 32.54 -10.06 2.35
N SER A 259 32.05 -11.30 2.33
CA SER A 259 32.72 -12.46 1.75
C SER A 259 31.67 -13.42 1.19
N LYS A 260 32.07 -14.28 0.23
CA LYS A 260 31.17 -15.26 -0.38
C LYS A 260 30.39 -16.04 0.69
N THR A 261 29.07 -16.07 0.55
CA THR A 261 28.14 -16.69 1.51
C THR A 261 26.84 -17.08 0.80
N SER A 262 25.74 -17.23 1.53
CA SER A 262 24.43 -17.55 0.98
C SER A 262 23.30 -16.84 1.72
N THR A 263 22.13 -16.77 1.09
CA THR A 263 20.92 -16.18 1.70
C THR A 263 20.52 -16.85 3.00
N LYS A 264 20.71 -18.17 3.12
CA LYS A 264 20.41 -18.94 4.33
C LYS A 264 21.38 -18.62 5.47
N ASN A 265 22.64 -18.33 5.17
CA ASN A 265 23.60 -17.87 6.18
C ASN A 265 23.28 -16.46 6.68
N VAL A 266 22.71 -15.60 5.83
CA VAL A 266 22.35 -14.22 6.19
C VAL A 266 21.03 -14.14 6.97
N LEU A 267 20.00 -14.88 6.54
CA LEU A 267 18.65 -14.79 7.09
C LEU A 267 18.23 -15.99 7.95
N GLY A 268 19.05 -17.03 8.01
CA GLY A 268 18.82 -18.22 8.83
C GLY A 268 17.76 -19.17 8.24
N ALA A 269 17.14 -19.95 9.13
CA ALA A 269 16.23 -21.04 8.79
C ALA A 269 14.93 -20.60 8.09
N VAL A 270 14.65 -19.29 8.04
CA VAL A 270 13.50 -18.79 7.29
C VAL A 270 13.67 -19.03 5.79
N VAL A 271 14.90 -19.04 5.28
CA VAL A 271 15.20 -19.33 3.88
C VAL A 271 15.18 -20.85 3.65
N VAL A 272 14.31 -21.27 2.75
CA VAL A 272 14.08 -22.69 2.42
C VAL A 272 14.92 -23.10 1.22
N THR A 273 14.98 -22.25 0.19
CA THR A 273 15.81 -22.45 -1.01
C THR A 273 16.91 -21.41 -1.01
N ASP A 274 18.16 -21.88 -1.03
CA ASP A 274 19.32 -21.01 -0.87
C ASP A 274 19.83 -20.44 -2.20
N VAL A 275 20.33 -19.21 -2.16
CA VAL A 275 20.95 -18.50 -3.27
C VAL A 275 22.35 -18.06 -2.83
N GLU A 276 23.35 -18.33 -3.68
CA GLU A 276 24.73 -17.89 -3.43
C GLU A 276 24.86 -16.37 -3.51
N LEU A 277 25.67 -15.81 -2.62
CA LEU A 277 25.96 -14.39 -2.53
C LEU A 277 27.46 -14.16 -2.66
N GLU A 278 27.80 -13.18 -3.49
CA GLU A 278 29.19 -12.74 -3.70
C GLU A 278 29.52 -11.53 -2.81
N ALA A 279 30.81 -11.27 -2.63
CA ALA A 279 31.23 -10.07 -1.91
C ALA A 279 30.72 -8.81 -2.62
N GLY A 280 30.07 -7.90 -1.88
CA GLY A 280 29.41 -6.71 -2.41
C GLY A 280 27.91 -6.87 -2.68
N ASP A 281 27.36 -8.09 -2.65
CA ASP A 281 25.92 -8.28 -2.76
C ASP A 281 25.18 -7.66 -1.57
N THR A 282 23.94 -7.23 -1.82
CA THR A 282 23.01 -6.79 -0.77
C THR A 282 21.60 -7.27 -1.08
N LEU A 283 20.90 -7.72 -0.05
CA LEU A 283 19.52 -8.19 -0.12
C LEU A 283 18.53 -7.04 0.15
N ARG A 284 19.02 -5.85 0.48
CA ARG A 284 18.24 -4.66 0.82
C ARG A 284 17.46 -4.18 -0.41
N SER A 285 16.16 -3.95 -0.26
CA SER A 285 15.39 -3.28 -1.32
C SER A 285 15.66 -1.77 -1.29
N LYS A 286 16.06 -1.18 -2.42
CA LYS A 286 16.35 0.28 -2.48
C LYS A 286 15.12 1.13 -2.20
N ILE A 287 13.94 0.68 -2.64
CA ILE A 287 12.67 1.36 -2.43
C ILE A 287 11.96 0.73 -1.23
N LYS A 288 11.63 1.54 -0.23
CA LYS A 288 10.87 1.16 0.96
C LYS A 288 9.46 1.74 0.86
N GLN A 289 8.43 0.91 0.92
CA GLN A 289 7.06 1.39 0.85
C GLN A 289 6.51 1.81 2.23
N VAL A 290 5.74 2.88 2.26
CA VAL A 290 4.92 3.33 3.39
C VAL A 290 3.47 3.32 2.92
N ALA A 291 2.68 2.38 3.44
CA ALA A 291 1.27 2.19 3.11
C ALA A 291 0.38 2.31 4.36
N SER A 292 -0.94 2.36 4.18
CA SER A 292 -1.91 2.61 5.26
C SER A 292 -1.83 1.68 6.48
N GLY A 293 -1.34 0.45 6.32
CA GLY A 293 -1.13 -0.47 7.45
C GLY A 293 0.06 -0.12 8.35
N ARG A 294 1.04 0.63 7.83
CA ARG A 294 2.36 0.92 8.45
C ARG A 294 3.13 -0.32 8.92
N PHE A 295 2.87 -1.47 8.31
CA PHE A 295 3.53 -2.72 8.68
C PHE A 295 5.04 -2.63 8.47
N GLY A 296 5.80 -2.90 9.53
CA GLY A 296 7.26 -2.92 9.50
C GLY A 296 7.92 -1.55 9.22
N VAL A 297 7.16 -0.45 9.33
CA VAL A 297 7.71 0.90 9.14
C VAL A 297 8.31 1.38 10.45
N THR A 298 9.62 1.23 10.59
CA THR A 298 10.41 1.69 11.75
C THR A 298 11.43 2.74 11.33
N ALA A 299 12.03 3.45 12.30
CA ALA A 299 13.15 4.36 12.03
C ALA A 299 14.31 3.67 11.27
N GLU A 300 14.67 2.44 11.63
CA GLU A 300 15.72 1.66 10.95
C GLU A 300 15.32 1.29 9.52
N TYR A 301 14.06 0.88 9.30
CA TYR A 301 13.54 0.56 7.98
C TYR A 301 13.64 1.76 7.03
N LEU A 302 13.26 2.95 7.51
CA LEU A 302 13.31 4.20 6.74
C LEU A 302 14.75 4.68 6.50
N ALA A 303 15.64 4.55 7.50
CA ALA A 303 17.06 4.88 7.37
C ALA A 303 17.77 4.03 6.29
N ASN A 304 17.28 2.83 6.03
CA ASN A 304 17.81 1.90 5.03
C ASN A 304 17.13 2.01 3.64
N ALA A 305 16.50 3.15 3.35
CA ALA A 305 15.88 3.47 2.05
C ALA A 305 16.77 4.40 1.20
N ASP A 306 16.81 4.16 -0.11
CA ASP A 306 17.30 5.15 -1.10
C ASP A 306 16.11 5.96 -1.66
N GLN A 307 14.94 5.33 -1.70
CA GLN A 307 13.66 5.97 -1.99
C GLN A 307 12.59 5.43 -1.05
N ILE A 308 11.74 6.31 -0.54
CA ILE A 308 10.57 5.95 0.26
C ILE A 308 9.32 6.20 -0.59
N GLN A 309 8.52 5.16 -0.82
CA GLN A 309 7.30 5.25 -1.63
C GLN A 309 6.04 5.27 -0.77
N ILE A 310 5.35 6.40 -0.74
CA ILE A 310 4.00 6.54 -0.20
C ILE A 310 3.03 5.86 -1.17
N LYS A 311 2.33 4.83 -0.71
CA LYS A 311 1.37 4.08 -1.52
C LYS A 311 -0.05 4.57 -1.28
N ILE A 312 -0.50 5.53 -2.09
CA ILE A 312 -1.90 5.98 -2.07
C ILE A 312 -2.82 4.87 -2.59
N ALA A 313 -2.45 4.25 -3.71
CA ALA A 313 -3.27 3.21 -4.33
C ALA A 313 -2.45 2.19 -5.13
N GLN A 314 -3.12 1.15 -5.64
CA GLN A 314 -2.57 0.21 -6.62
C GLN A 314 -3.64 -0.16 -7.65
N GLY A 315 -3.23 -0.40 -8.90
CA GLY A 315 -4.17 -0.60 -10.01
C GLY A 315 -5.17 -1.74 -9.83
N ALA A 316 -4.78 -2.84 -9.17
CA ALA A 316 -5.65 -3.99 -8.96
C ALA A 316 -6.81 -3.77 -7.97
N LYS A 317 -6.74 -2.69 -7.16
CA LYS A 317 -7.75 -2.31 -6.16
C LYS A 317 -7.58 -0.86 -5.70
N PRO A 318 -7.85 0.11 -6.57
CA PRO A 318 -7.88 1.52 -6.18
C PRO A 318 -9.00 1.75 -5.16
N GLY A 319 -8.78 2.68 -4.23
CA GLY A 319 -9.71 3.00 -3.14
C GLY A 319 -9.81 1.93 -2.05
N GLU A 320 -8.91 0.96 -1.99
CA GLU A 320 -8.88 -0.10 -0.97
C GLU A 320 -7.47 -0.37 -0.42
N GLY A 321 -7.41 -0.94 0.79
CA GLY A 321 -6.16 -1.30 1.45
C GLY A 321 -5.54 -2.63 1.01
N GLY A 322 -4.30 -2.83 1.45
CA GLY A 322 -3.60 -4.12 1.41
C GLY A 322 -4.40 -5.26 2.03
N GLN A 323 -4.24 -6.48 1.51
CA GLN A 323 -4.89 -7.68 2.05
C GLN A 323 -3.88 -8.82 2.09
N LEU A 324 -3.69 -9.40 3.26
CA LEU A 324 -2.93 -10.62 3.45
C LEU A 324 -3.78 -11.63 4.25
N PRO A 325 -4.19 -12.75 3.65
CA PRO A 325 -4.94 -13.80 4.34
C PRO A 325 -4.18 -14.34 5.56
N GLY A 326 -4.90 -14.63 6.65
CA GLY A 326 -4.28 -15.01 7.93
C GLY A 326 -3.42 -16.27 7.87
N HIS A 327 -3.80 -17.24 7.04
CA HIS A 327 -3.02 -18.46 6.79
C HIS A 327 -1.70 -18.22 6.01
N LYS A 328 -1.44 -16.97 5.57
CA LYS A 328 -0.13 -16.51 5.05
C LYS A 328 0.64 -15.67 6.07
N VAL A 329 0.06 -15.37 7.23
CA VAL A 329 0.73 -14.65 8.32
C VAL A 329 1.43 -15.68 9.20
N SER A 330 2.55 -16.21 8.69
CA SER A 330 3.43 -17.08 9.47
C SER A 330 4.06 -16.33 10.63
N GLN A 331 4.69 -17.04 11.58
CA GLN A 331 5.41 -16.40 12.69
C GLN A 331 6.44 -15.37 12.21
N TYR A 332 7.16 -15.68 11.13
CA TYR A 332 8.11 -14.75 10.52
C TYR A 332 7.44 -13.50 9.95
N ILE A 333 6.34 -13.65 9.21
CA ILE A 333 5.61 -12.50 8.66
C ILE A 333 4.98 -11.67 9.78
N ALA A 334 4.44 -12.31 10.81
CA ALA A 334 3.88 -11.64 11.98
C ALA A 334 4.94 -10.81 12.72
N LYS A 335 6.14 -11.36 12.91
CA LYS A 335 7.29 -10.65 13.49
C LYS A 335 7.64 -9.39 12.70
N LEU A 336 7.80 -9.51 11.38
CA LEU A 336 8.16 -8.37 10.52
C LEU A 336 7.11 -7.26 10.50
N ARG A 337 5.84 -7.63 10.69
CA ARG A 337 4.71 -6.71 10.64
C ARG A 337 4.24 -6.24 12.02
N PHE A 338 4.90 -6.66 13.10
CA PHE A 338 4.47 -6.40 14.47
C PHE A 338 2.98 -6.76 14.68
N SER A 339 2.63 -7.96 14.21
CA SER A 339 1.25 -8.47 14.22
C SER A 339 1.17 -9.85 14.88
N VAL A 340 -0.04 -10.39 14.93
CA VAL A 340 -0.32 -11.71 15.53
C VAL A 340 -0.26 -12.81 14.45
N PRO A 341 0.45 -13.93 14.67
CA PRO A 341 0.45 -15.07 13.74
C PRO A 341 -0.96 -15.60 13.45
N GLY A 342 -1.21 -16.01 12.19
CA GLY A 342 -2.48 -16.59 11.76
C GLY A 342 -3.63 -15.59 11.55
N VAL A 343 -3.48 -14.33 11.97
CA VAL A 343 -4.52 -13.30 11.87
C VAL A 343 -4.46 -12.61 10.51
N GLY A 344 -5.59 -12.50 9.82
CA GLY A 344 -5.67 -11.80 8.55
C GLY A 344 -5.37 -10.31 8.69
N LEU A 345 -4.56 -9.76 7.79
CA LEU A 345 -4.21 -8.34 7.79
C LEU A 345 -4.91 -7.63 6.64
N ILE A 346 -5.97 -6.89 6.98
CA ILE A 346 -6.65 -5.97 6.07
C ILE A 346 -6.22 -4.57 6.48
N SER A 347 -5.51 -3.87 5.59
CA SER A 347 -5.10 -2.50 5.86
C SER A 347 -6.30 -1.55 5.72
N PRO A 348 -6.33 -0.44 6.47
CA PRO A 348 -7.31 0.62 6.22
C PRO A 348 -7.25 1.06 4.75
N PRO A 349 -8.38 1.42 4.11
CA PRO A 349 -8.35 2.00 2.78
C PRO A 349 -7.54 3.31 2.71
N PRO A 350 -7.78 4.32 3.57
CA PRO A 350 -6.99 5.54 3.57
C PRO A 350 -5.72 5.40 4.41
N HIS A 351 -4.75 6.25 4.13
CA HIS A 351 -3.76 6.64 5.11
C HIS A 351 -4.44 7.56 6.13
N HIS A 352 -4.42 7.22 7.43
CA HIS A 352 -5.09 8.03 8.45
C HIS A 352 -4.39 9.36 8.77
N ASP A 353 -3.23 9.58 8.14
CA ASP A 353 -2.44 10.81 8.14
C ASP A 353 -2.39 11.46 6.74
N ILE A 354 -3.33 11.13 5.86
CA ILE A 354 -3.54 11.77 4.56
C ILE A 354 -5.05 11.87 4.29
N TYR A 355 -5.67 12.98 4.70
CA TYR A 355 -7.05 13.31 4.35
C TYR A 355 -7.16 14.46 3.35
N SER A 356 -6.05 15.13 3.07
CA SER A 356 -5.94 16.20 2.08
C SER A 356 -4.54 16.27 1.47
N ILE A 357 -4.34 17.22 0.56
CA ILE A 357 -3.03 17.39 -0.12
C ILE A 357 -1.98 17.97 0.83
N GLU A 358 -2.38 18.81 1.77
CA GLU A 358 -1.50 19.33 2.82
C GLU A 358 -1.06 18.25 3.81
N ASP A 359 -1.91 17.26 4.09
CA ASP A 359 -1.53 16.10 4.90
C ASP A 359 -0.52 15.21 4.15
N LEU A 360 -0.69 15.04 2.83
CA LEU A 360 0.31 14.38 2.01
C LEU A 360 1.65 15.14 2.05
N ALA A 361 1.61 16.48 1.94
CA ALA A 361 2.80 17.30 2.09
C ALA A 361 3.45 17.13 3.47
N GLN A 362 2.65 17.00 4.52
CA GLN A 362 3.15 16.72 5.86
C GLN A 362 3.80 15.34 5.96
N LEU A 363 3.22 14.28 5.37
CA LEU A 363 3.86 12.96 5.34
C LEU A 363 5.15 12.96 4.51
N ILE A 364 5.19 13.67 3.37
CA ILE A 364 6.43 13.85 2.60
C ILE A 364 7.49 14.51 3.48
N HIS A 365 7.13 15.57 4.21
CA HIS A 365 8.04 16.25 5.14
C HIS A 365 8.51 15.31 6.26
N ASP A 366 7.61 14.53 6.87
CA ASP A 366 7.94 13.56 7.92
C ASP A 366 8.95 12.50 7.42
N LEU A 367 8.71 11.94 6.24
CA LEU A 367 9.58 10.90 5.68
C LEU A 367 10.93 11.47 5.25
N LYS A 368 10.97 12.71 4.77
CA LYS A 368 12.22 13.40 4.47
C LYS A 368 13.03 13.72 5.73
N ASN A 369 12.37 14.11 6.82
CA ASN A 369 13.04 14.24 8.13
C ASN A 369 13.51 12.88 8.66
N ALA A 370 12.72 11.81 8.49
CA ALA A 370 13.09 10.47 8.92
C ALA A 370 14.25 9.85 8.12
N ASN A 371 14.49 10.30 6.89
CA ASN A 371 15.67 10.00 6.11
C ASN A 371 15.98 11.13 5.11
N PRO A 372 16.87 12.07 5.47
CA PRO A 372 17.21 13.21 4.61
C PRO A 372 17.82 12.83 3.25
N LYS A 373 18.40 11.63 3.14
CA LYS A 373 19.07 11.15 1.92
C LYS A 373 18.12 10.48 0.94
N ALA A 374 16.98 9.97 1.40
CA ALA A 374 16.03 9.26 0.53
C ALA A 374 15.22 10.23 -0.34
N SER A 375 14.92 9.80 -1.57
CA SER A 375 13.89 10.46 -2.39
C SER A 375 12.49 10.02 -1.96
N ILE A 376 11.48 10.89 -2.08
CA ILE A 376 10.10 10.57 -1.71
C ILE A 376 9.24 10.35 -2.96
N SER A 377 8.77 9.12 -3.14
CA SER A 377 7.86 8.73 -4.22
C SER A 377 6.41 8.68 -3.74
N VAL A 378 5.47 9.13 -4.58
CA VAL A 378 4.03 8.91 -4.37
C VAL A 378 3.48 8.02 -5.47
N LYS A 379 2.86 6.89 -5.09
CA LYS A 379 2.25 5.94 -6.03
C LYS A 379 0.74 6.18 -6.14
N LEU A 380 0.33 6.64 -7.32
CA LEU A 380 -1.04 6.87 -7.73
C LEU A 380 -1.51 5.76 -8.69
N VAL A 381 -2.81 5.75 -8.97
CA VAL A 381 -3.40 4.91 -10.02
C VAL A 381 -3.96 5.81 -11.10
N SER A 382 -3.83 5.37 -12.34
CA SER A 382 -4.44 6.03 -13.49
C SER A 382 -5.96 6.04 -13.36
N GLU A 383 -6.53 7.24 -13.41
CA GLU A 383 -7.96 7.55 -13.56
C GLU A 383 -8.06 9.00 -14.05
N ILE A 384 -9.20 9.38 -14.62
CA ILE A 384 -9.46 10.77 -14.98
C ILE A 384 -9.19 11.72 -13.80
N GLY A 385 -8.40 12.78 -14.04
CA GLY A 385 -8.06 13.78 -13.03
C GLY A 385 -6.75 13.49 -12.28
N VAL A 386 -6.11 12.34 -12.51
CA VAL A 386 -4.82 12.00 -11.88
C VAL A 386 -3.72 13.01 -12.19
N GLY A 387 -3.76 13.70 -13.35
CA GLY A 387 -2.80 14.74 -13.69
C GLY A 387 -2.90 15.95 -12.75
N THR A 388 -4.11 16.32 -12.34
CA THR A 388 -4.34 17.37 -11.35
C THR A 388 -3.81 16.97 -9.98
N VAL A 389 -4.06 15.72 -9.57
CA VAL A 389 -3.51 15.16 -8.32
C VAL A 389 -1.98 15.15 -8.37
N ALA A 390 -1.38 14.73 -9.49
CA ALA A 390 0.07 14.72 -9.68
C ALA A 390 0.69 16.13 -9.59
N ALA A 391 0.02 17.16 -10.09
CA ALA A 391 0.45 18.54 -9.90
C ALA A 391 0.42 18.98 -8.42
N GLY A 392 -0.60 18.57 -7.67
CA GLY A 392 -0.65 18.74 -6.21
C GLY A 392 0.50 18.02 -5.51
N VAL A 393 0.77 16.77 -5.89
CA VAL A 393 1.87 15.93 -5.36
C VAL A 393 3.25 16.58 -5.60
N ALA A 394 3.47 17.14 -6.78
CA ALA A 394 4.69 17.88 -7.09
C ALA A 394 4.83 19.14 -6.23
N LYS A 395 3.75 19.92 -6.06
CA LYS A 395 3.73 21.10 -5.16
C LYS A 395 3.94 20.71 -3.69
N ALA A 396 3.48 19.54 -3.29
CA ALA A 396 3.70 18.93 -1.97
C ALA A 396 5.14 18.42 -1.76
N LYS A 397 6.05 18.68 -2.70
CA LYS A 397 7.48 18.36 -2.64
C LYS A 397 7.82 16.87 -2.77
N SER A 398 6.99 16.08 -3.46
CA SER A 398 7.41 14.71 -3.84
C SER A 398 8.49 14.77 -4.93
N ASP A 399 9.55 13.97 -4.81
CA ASP A 399 10.63 13.89 -5.81
C ASP A 399 10.26 12.99 -7.01
N HIS A 400 9.25 12.13 -6.82
CA HIS A 400 8.94 11.05 -7.76
C HIS A 400 7.44 10.68 -7.71
N VAL A 401 6.79 10.53 -8.87
CA VAL A 401 5.39 10.07 -8.95
C VAL A 401 5.32 8.78 -9.76
N VAL A 402 4.55 7.80 -9.29
CA VAL A 402 4.24 6.58 -10.05
C VAL A 402 2.80 6.66 -10.53
N ILE A 403 2.57 6.48 -11.82
CA ILE A 403 1.23 6.26 -12.39
C ILE A 403 1.08 4.77 -12.69
N ALA A 404 0.26 4.09 -11.89
CA ALA A 404 -0.02 2.67 -12.05
C ALA A 404 -1.28 2.43 -12.89
N GLY A 405 -1.21 1.57 -13.89
CA GLY A 405 -2.38 1.15 -14.68
C GLY A 405 -3.28 0.16 -13.93
N HIS A 406 -4.57 0.12 -14.30
CA HIS A 406 -5.57 -0.81 -13.75
C HIS A 406 -5.17 -2.29 -13.83
N ASP A 407 -4.33 -2.64 -14.79
CA ASP A 407 -3.91 -4.00 -15.12
C ASP A 407 -2.80 -4.54 -14.20
N GLY A 408 -2.35 -3.75 -13.22
CA GLY A 408 -1.37 -4.15 -12.21
C GLY A 408 -1.73 -5.46 -11.47
N GLY A 409 -0.71 -6.25 -11.12
CA GLY A 409 -0.90 -7.51 -10.40
C GLY A 409 -1.28 -7.34 -8.92
N THR A 410 -1.83 -8.40 -8.31
CA THR A 410 -2.09 -8.46 -6.86
C THR A 410 -2.04 -9.89 -6.33
N GLY A 411 -1.60 -10.05 -5.07
CA GLY A 411 -1.66 -11.33 -4.37
C GLY A 411 -3.07 -11.67 -3.85
N ALA A 412 -3.86 -10.65 -3.50
CA ALA A 412 -5.24 -10.79 -3.00
C ALA A 412 -6.02 -9.48 -3.21
N SER A 413 -7.19 -9.58 -3.85
CA SER A 413 -8.11 -8.46 -4.11
C SER A 413 -9.51 -8.99 -4.45
N PRO A 414 -10.59 -8.25 -4.17
CA PRO A 414 -11.91 -8.53 -4.73
C PRO A 414 -11.88 -8.56 -6.26
N MET A 415 -12.55 -9.52 -6.88
CA MET A 415 -12.60 -9.63 -8.34
C MET A 415 -13.23 -8.40 -9.00
N SER A 416 -14.25 -7.81 -8.38
CA SER A 416 -14.89 -6.58 -8.86
C SER A 416 -13.89 -5.44 -9.01
N SER A 417 -12.93 -5.31 -8.09
CA SER A 417 -11.93 -4.25 -8.13
C SER A 417 -10.86 -4.50 -9.19
N ILE A 418 -10.44 -5.76 -9.39
CA ILE A 418 -9.50 -6.12 -10.47
C ILE A 418 -10.09 -5.81 -11.85
N LYS A 419 -11.41 -5.95 -12.01
CA LYS A 419 -12.09 -5.82 -13.30
C LYS A 419 -12.62 -4.42 -13.59
N HIS A 420 -13.00 -3.66 -12.58
CA HIS A 420 -13.83 -2.46 -12.76
C HIS A 420 -13.31 -1.21 -12.04
N ALA A 421 -12.06 -1.16 -11.60
CA ALA A 421 -11.50 0.01 -10.94
C ALA A 421 -10.12 0.37 -11.48
N GLY A 422 -9.90 1.67 -11.71
CA GLY A 422 -8.74 2.22 -12.39
C GLY A 422 -8.85 2.18 -13.92
N SER A 423 -7.95 2.92 -14.57
CA SER A 423 -7.90 3.11 -16.02
C SER A 423 -6.54 2.65 -16.62
N PRO A 424 -6.42 2.46 -17.95
CA PRO A 424 -5.15 2.19 -18.63
C PRO A 424 -4.12 3.26 -18.33
N TRP A 425 -2.87 2.85 -18.05
CA TRP A 425 -1.81 3.78 -17.69
C TRP A 425 -1.47 4.76 -18.82
N GLU A 426 -1.76 4.42 -20.08
CA GLU A 426 -1.57 5.32 -21.22
C GLU A 426 -2.37 6.63 -21.04
N LEU A 427 -3.56 6.55 -20.43
CA LEU A 427 -4.41 7.72 -20.14
C LEU A 427 -3.84 8.55 -19.00
N GLY A 428 -3.60 7.93 -17.84
CA GLY A 428 -3.12 8.67 -16.68
C GLY A 428 -1.70 9.21 -16.84
N LEU A 429 -0.84 8.51 -17.58
CA LEU A 429 0.53 8.94 -17.84
C LEU A 429 0.55 10.18 -18.75
N SER A 430 -0.22 10.15 -19.84
CA SER A 430 -0.34 11.29 -20.75
C SER A 430 -0.96 12.50 -20.04
N GLU A 431 -2.06 12.32 -19.28
CA GLU A 431 -2.68 13.39 -18.50
C GLU A 431 -1.70 14.00 -17.48
N THR A 432 -0.92 13.15 -16.79
CA THR A 432 0.12 13.57 -15.84
C THR A 432 1.21 14.38 -16.52
N GLN A 433 1.74 13.88 -17.63
CA GLN A 433 2.76 14.55 -18.43
C GLN A 433 2.27 15.94 -18.88
N GLN A 434 1.08 15.99 -19.50
CA GLN A 434 0.49 17.21 -20.02
C GLN A 434 0.25 18.24 -18.91
N THR A 435 -0.35 17.82 -17.79
CA THR A 435 -0.69 18.71 -16.67
C THR A 435 0.56 19.26 -15.99
N LEU A 436 1.57 18.43 -15.75
CA LEU A 436 2.82 18.86 -15.12
C LEU A 436 3.60 19.84 -16.01
N VAL A 437 3.59 19.64 -17.33
CA VAL A 437 4.21 20.57 -18.30
C VAL A 437 3.48 21.91 -18.32
N LEU A 438 2.14 21.90 -18.43
CA LEU A 438 1.32 23.12 -18.40
C LEU A 438 1.54 23.96 -17.13
N ASN A 439 1.81 23.30 -16.00
CA ASN A 439 2.05 23.96 -14.71
C ASN A 439 3.54 24.25 -14.42
N GLN A 440 4.46 23.97 -15.36
CA GLN A 440 5.91 24.11 -15.17
C GLN A 440 6.46 23.34 -13.95
N LEU A 441 5.86 22.17 -13.66
CA LEU A 441 6.24 21.29 -12.55
C LEU A 441 6.99 20.04 -13.01
N ARG A 442 6.91 19.70 -14.31
CA ARG A 442 7.44 18.43 -14.84
C ARG A 442 8.96 18.27 -14.65
N GLY A 443 9.71 19.37 -14.64
CA GLY A 443 11.15 19.37 -14.36
C GLY A 443 11.53 18.88 -12.96
N ARG A 444 10.65 19.05 -11.97
CA ARG A 444 10.89 18.83 -10.53
C ARG A 444 10.73 17.39 -10.07
N VAL A 445 10.07 16.57 -10.88
CA VAL A 445 9.62 15.25 -10.48
C VAL A 445 10.00 14.21 -11.52
N VAL A 446 10.50 13.07 -11.05
CA VAL A 446 10.64 11.87 -11.87
C VAL A 446 9.27 11.23 -12.03
N VAL A 447 8.85 10.91 -13.25
CA VAL A 447 7.59 10.20 -13.52
C VAL A 447 7.89 8.75 -13.85
N GLN A 448 7.45 7.82 -13.00
CA GLN A 448 7.49 6.39 -13.27
C GLN A 448 6.12 5.90 -13.72
N VAL A 449 6.09 4.93 -14.62
CA VAL A 449 4.87 4.20 -14.97
C VAL A 449 4.99 2.72 -14.61
N ASP A 450 3.91 2.11 -14.14
CA ASP A 450 3.79 0.66 -14.04
C ASP A 450 2.41 0.17 -14.49
N GLY A 451 2.30 -1.12 -14.81
CA GLY A 451 1.06 -1.69 -15.37
C GLY A 451 1.35 -2.67 -16.50
N GLN A 452 1.53 -3.94 -16.15
CA GLN A 452 1.75 -5.04 -17.10
C GLN A 452 2.81 -4.77 -18.19
N MET A 453 3.85 -3.99 -17.88
CA MET A 453 5.01 -3.81 -18.75
C MET A 453 5.76 -5.13 -18.92
N LYS A 454 6.02 -5.50 -20.18
CA LYS A 454 6.55 -6.83 -20.55
C LYS A 454 7.73 -6.77 -21.52
N THR A 455 7.74 -5.79 -22.42
CA THR A 455 8.69 -5.71 -23.53
C THR A 455 9.43 -4.37 -23.55
N GLY A 456 10.54 -4.29 -24.28
CA GLY A 456 11.21 -3.04 -24.57
C GLY A 456 10.31 -2.06 -25.33
N ARG A 457 9.41 -2.55 -26.19
CA ARG A 457 8.41 -1.71 -26.84
C ARG A 457 7.47 -1.01 -25.85
N ASP A 458 6.96 -1.72 -24.83
CA ASP A 458 6.12 -1.11 -23.79
C ASP A 458 6.85 0.06 -23.11
N VAL A 459 8.14 -0.10 -22.85
CA VAL A 459 9.00 0.93 -22.24
C VAL A 459 9.14 2.13 -23.15
N ILE A 460 9.43 1.94 -24.44
CA ILE A 460 9.56 3.04 -25.41
C ILE A 460 8.24 3.82 -25.52
N VAL A 461 7.09 3.14 -25.58
CA VAL A 461 5.78 3.82 -25.57
C VAL A 461 5.59 4.62 -24.27
N GLY A 462 5.93 4.05 -23.11
CA GLY A 462 5.90 4.77 -21.85
C GLY A 462 6.79 6.02 -21.84
N ALA A 463 8.01 5.92 -22.38
CA ALA A 463 8.93 7.05 -22.50
C ALA A 463 8.33 8.16 -23.38
N LEU A 464 7.83 7.81 -24.56
CA LEU A 464 7.19 8.75 -25.49
C LEU A 464 5.98 9.47 -24.87
N LEU A 465 5.22 8.79 -24.02
CA LEU A 465 4.11 9.38 -23.26
C LEU A 465 4.54 10.18 -22.02
N GLY A 466 5.83 10.16 -21.64
CA GLY A 466 6.40 11.07 -20.64
C GLY A 466 7.07 10.40 -19.44
N ALA A 467 7.20 9.08 -19.38
CA ALA A 467 7.85 8.40 -18.25
C ALA A 467 9.39 8.49 -18.30
N ASP A 468 10.00 8.76 -17.15
CA ASP A 468 11.45 8.68 -16.91
C ASP A 468 11.91 7.29 -16.47
N GLU A 469 11.02 6.55 -15.78
CA GLU A 469 11.28 5.25 -15.15
C GLU A 469 10.13 4.24 -15.34
N PHE A 470 10.42 2.94 -15.16
CA PHE A 470 9.52 1.85 -15.56
C PHE A 470 9.45 0.75 -14.50
N GLY A 471 8.22 0.43 -14.07
CA GLY A 471 7.94 -0.59 -13.07
C GLY A 471 7.49 -1.94 -13.64
N PHE A 472 8.13 -3.02 -13.20
CA PHE A 472 7.86 -4.39 -13.64
C PHE A 472 7.51 -5.29 -12.45
N ALA A 473 6.28 -5.81 -12.41
CA ALA A 473 5.84 -6.69 -11.32
C ALA A 473 5.66 -8.15 -11.80
N THR A 474 4.66 -8.39 -12.65
CA THR A 474 4.28 -9.75 -13.04
C THR A 474 5.33 -10.44 -13.91
N ALA A 475 5.98 -9.74 -14.85
CA ALA A 475 6.98 -10.35 -15.72
C ALA A 475 8.20 -10.90 -14.94
N PRO A 476 8.82 -10.16 -13.99
CA PRO A 476 9.84 -10.73 -13.12
C PRO A 476 9.38 -11.95 -12.32
N LEU A 477 8.15 -11.98 -11.80
CA LEU A 477 7.62 -13.17 -11.14
C LEU A 477 7.44 -14.36 -12.10
N VAL A 478 7.06 -14.12 -13.36
CA VAL A 478 7.00 -15.15 -14.40
C VAL A 478 8.39 -15.72 -14.67
N VAL A 479 9.41 -14.85 -14.74
CA VAL A 479 10.83 -15.21 -14.90
C VAL A 479 11.33 -16.05 -13.72
N GLU A 480 10.91 -15.73 -12.50
CA GLU A 480 11.20 -16.55 -11.31
C GLU A 480 10.48 -17.92 -11.30
N GLY A 481 9.51 -18.14 -12.18
CA GLY A 481 8.84 -19.43 -12.37
C GLY A 481 7.32 -19.38 -12.30
N CYS A 482 6.69 -18.21 -12.17
CA CYS A 482 5.23 -18.13 -12.05
C CYS A 482 4.53 -18.62 -13.33
N ILE A 483 3.53 -19.48 -13.14
CA ILE A 483 2.75 -20.09 -14.23
C ILE A 483 1.33 -19.52 -14.36
N MET A 484 1.05 -18.37 -13.74
CA MET A 484 -0.27 -17.68 -13.78
C MET A 484 -1.48 -18.53 -13.37
N MET A 485 -1.31 -19.39 -12.35
CA MET A 485 -2.42 -20.18 -11.78
C MET A 485 -3.48 -19.32 -11.06
N ARG A 486 -3.15 -18.06 -10.69
CA ARG A 486 -4.04 -17.09 -10.01
C ARG A 486 -4.62 -17.55 -8.66
N LYS A 487 -3.93 -18.45 -7.95
CA LYS A 487 -4.25 -18.91 -6.59
C LYS A 487 -3.36 -18.29 -5.49
N CYS A 488 -2.80 -17.12 -5.76
CA CYS A 488 -1.84 -16.43 -4.88
C CYS A 488 -2.38 -16.20 -3.45
N HIS A 489 -3.68 -15.95 -3.34
CA HIS A 489 -4.39 -15.68 -2.10
C HIS A 489 -4.67 -16.94 -1.27
N LEU A 490 -4.55 -18.14 -1.85
CA LEU A 490 -4.86 -19.41 -1.17
C LEU A 490 -3.65 -20.06 -0.52
N ASN A 491 -2.47 -19.43 -0.61
CA ASN A 491 -1.19 -19.99 -0.12
C ASN A 491 -0.75 -21.30 -0.78
N THR A 492 -1.38 -21.69 -1.90
CA THR A 492 -1.16 -22.97 -2.59
C THR A 492 -0.34 -22.82 -3.87
N CYS A 493 0.59 -21.86 -3.91
CA CYS A 493 1.41 -21.61 -5.09
C CYS A 493 2.27 -22.86 -5.42
N PRO A 494 2.10 -23.48 -6.60
CA PRO A 494 2.76 -24.75 -6.91
C PRO A 494 4.27 -24.64 -7.18
N VAL A 495 4.77 -23.41 -7.33
CA VAL A 495 6.16 -23.09 -7.71
C VAL A 495 6.88 -22.25 -6.65
N GLY A 496 6.34 -22.18 -5.43
CA GLY A 496 7.04 -21.56 -4.29
C GLY A 496 7.15 -20.03 -4.32
N ILE A 497 6.41 -19.33 -5.19
CA ILE A 497 6.45 -17.85 -5.30
C ILE A 497 5.45 -17.19 -4.36
N ALA A 498 4.15 -17.38 -4.56
CA ALA A 498 3.11 -16.68 -3.80
C ALA A 498 2.60 -17.49 -2.60
N THR A 499 3.51 -18.02 -1.78
CA THR A 499 3.18 -18.90 -0.64
C THR A 499 4.17 -18.75 0.51
N GLN A 500 3.68 -18.92 1.74
CA GLN A 500 4.46 -19.01 2.97
C GLN A 500 4.56 -20.46 3.49
N ASP A 501 3.94 -21.42 2.80
CA ASP A 501 4.07 -22.85 3.12
C ASP A 501 5.51 -23.33 2.83
N PRO A 502 6.25 -23.83 3.83
CA PRO A 502 7.64 -24.24 3.66
C PRO A 502 7.79 -25.42 2.69
N VAL A 503 6.81 -26.32 2.58
CA VAL A 503 6.84 -27.44 1.63
C VAL A 503 6.72 -26.93 0.19
N LEU A 504 5.83 -25.96 -0.04
CA LEU A 504 5.67 -25.37 -1.36
C LEU A 504 6.83 -24.44 -1.73
N ARG A 505 7.42 -23.73 -0.76
CA ARG A 505 8.61 -22.89 -0.97
C ARG A 505 9.84 -23.67 -1.43
N LYS A 506 9.99 -24.94 -1.04
CA LYS A 506 11.04 -25.84 -1.60
C LYS A 506 10.96 -25.99 -3.12
N LYS A 507 9.81 -25.71 -3.74
CA LYS A 507 9.62 -25.79 -5.20
C LYS A 507 10.07 -24.53 -5.94
N PHE A 508 10.49 -23.48 -5.21
CA PHE A 508 11.04 -22.28 -5.82
C PHE A 508 12.35 -22.60 -6.55
N SER A 509 12.46 -22.15 -7.80
CA SER A 509 13.61 -22.38 -8.68
C SER A 509 14.09 -21.12 -9.41
N GLY A 510 13.55 -19.95 -9.03
CA GLY A 510 14.01 -18.67 -9.53
C GLY A 510 15.43 -18.38 -9.07
N LYS A 511 16.18 -17.64 -9.89
CA LYS A 511 17.55 -17.22 -9.58
C LYS A 511 17.75 -15.76 -9.98
N PRO A 512 18.64 -15.01 -9.30
CA PRO A 512 18.92 -13.62 -9.66
C PRO A 512 19.33 -13.48 -11.13
N GLU A 513 20.09 -14.44 -11.67
CA GLU A 513 20.59 -14.42 -13.04
C GLU A 513 19.45 -14.44 -14.06
N HIS A 514 18.34 -15.16 -13.79
CA HIS A 514 17.19 -15.16 -14.71
C HIS A 514 16.55 -13.77 -14.80
N VAL A 515 16.42 -13.09 -13.66
CA VAL A 515 15.86 -11.74 -13.55
C VAL A 515 16.79 -10.72 -14.23
N ILE A 516 18.10 -10.86 -14.05
CA ILE A 516 19.10 -10.04 -14.73
C ILE A 516 18.99 -10.20 -16.26
N ASN A 517 18.91 -11.45 -16.75
CA ASN A 517 18.76 -11.73 -18.18
C ASN A 517 17.49 -11.09 -18.74
N PHE A 518 16.37 -11.15 -18.02
CA PHE A 518 15.13 -10.49 -18.43
C PHE A 518 15.31 -8.98 -18.66
N PHE A 519 15.88 -8.28 -17.67
CA PHE A 519 16.06 -6.83 -17.77
C PHE A 519 17.11 -6.45 -18.82
N HIS A 520 18.15 -7.26 -18.99
CA HIS A 520 19.09 -7.11 -20.10
C HIS A 520 18.36 -7.23 -21.45
N PHE A 521 17.50 -8.23 -21.64
CA PHE A 521 16.76 -8.42 -22.89
C PHE A 521 15.77 -7.28 -23.19
N VAL A 522 15.03 -6.82 -22.18
CA VAL A 522 14.13 -5.66 -22.32
C VAL A 522 14.94 -4.42 -22.74
N ALA A 523 16.06 -4.15 -22.07
CA ALA A 523 16.92 -3.03 -22.41
C ALA A 523 17.57 -3.18 -23.80
N GLN A 524 17.92 -4.40 -24.21
CA GLN A 524 18.46 -4.66 -25.54
C GLN A 524 17.42 -4.45 -26.63
N GLU A 525 16.16 -4.86 -26.43
CA GLU A 525 15.05 -4.55 -27.35
C GLU A 525 14.83 -3.03 -27.45
N MET A 526 14.92 -2.30 -26.33
CA MET A 526 14.87 -0.83 -26.36
C MET A 526 15.99 -0.25 -27.22
N ARG A 527 17.22 -0.73 -27.07
CA ARG A 527 18.36 -0.25 -27.88
C ARG A 527 18.14 -0.50 -29.36
N GLU A 528 17.61 -1.66 -29.73
CA GLU A 528 17.26 -1.98 -31.12
C GLU A 528 16.19 -1.03 -31.67
N ILE A 529 15.14 -0.73 -30.89
CA ILE A 529 14.09 0.23 -31.28
C ILE A 529 14.64 1.65 -31.38
N MET A 530 15.43 2.10 -30.40
CA MET A 530 16.04 3.43 -30.39
C MET A 530 16.99 3.62 -31.58
N ALA A 531 17.80 2.61 -31.90
CA ALA A 531 18.67 2.63 -33.08
C ALA A 531 17.86 2.79 -34.37
N GLN A 532 16.75 2.06 -34.51
CA GLN A 532 15.84 2.19 -35.66
C GLN A 532 15.16 3.56 -35.72
N MET A 533 14.89 4.18 -34.57
CA MET A 533 14.34 5.54 -34.49
C MET A 533 15.37 6.64 -34.76
N GLY A 534 16.66 6.31 -34.83
CA GLY A 534 17.74 7.30 -34.93
C GLY A 534 18.05 8.02 -33.61
N VAL A 535 17.81 7.36 -32.47
CA VAL A 535 17.88 7.92 -31.10
C VAL A 535 19.06 7.32 -30.36
N ARG A 536 19.89 8.14 -29.70
CA ARG A 536 21.09 7.67 -28.97
C ARG A 536 20.88 7.57 -27.46
N SER A 537 20.00 8.39 -26.89
CA SER A 537 19.59 8.33 -25.50
C SER A 537 18.08 8.39 -25.32
N LEU A 538 17.58 7.66 -24.32
CA LEU A 538 16.17 7.67 -23.95
C LEU A 538 15.69 9.09 -23.62
N ASN A 539 16.57 9.93 -23.07
CA ASN A 539 16.26 11.33 -22.74
C ASN A 539 15.86 12.18 -23.96
N GLU A 540 16.20 11.77 -25.19
CA GLU A 540 15.83 12.47 -26.42
C GLU A 540 14.35 12.29 -26.77
N ILE A 541 13.71 11.23 -26.27
CA ILE A 541 12.34 10.85 -26.63
C ILE A 541 11.33 10.95 -25.48
N ILE A 542 11.76 11.19 -24.24
CA ILE A 542 10.83 11.33 -23.11
C ILE A 542 9.84 12.48 -23.38
N GLY A 543 8.55 12.17 -23.41
CA GLY A 543 7.47 13.12 -23.68
C GLY A 543 7.30 13.53 -25.15
N ARG A 544 7.94 12.83 -26.10
CA ARG A 544 7.80 13.03 -27.55
C ARG A 544 6.64 12.22 -28.13
N SER A 545 5.42 12.42 -27.61
CA SER A 545 4.22 11.72 -28.08
C SER A 545 3.86 12.02 -29.55
N ASP A 546 4.47 13.03 -30.18
CA ASP A 546 4.40 13.27 -31.62
C ASP A 546 5.03 12.15 -32.48
N LEU A 547 5.91 11.35 -31.89
CA LEU A 547 6.49 10.16 -32.52
C LEU A 547 5.58 8.92 -32.36
N LEU A 548 4.36 9.08 -31.86
CA LEU A 548 3.35 8.03 -31.87
C LEU A 548 2.32 8.30 -32.98
N ASP A 549 1.86 7.22 -33.60
CA ASP A 549 0.66 7.21 -34.45
C ASP A 549 -0.30 6.09 -34.04
N THR A 550 -1.45 6.08 -34.69
CA THR A 550 -2.38 4.96 -34.71
C THR A 550 -2.05 3.98 -35.84
N LYS A 551 -2.17 2.68 -35.59
CA LYS A 551 -1.95 1.65 -36.61
C LYS A 551 -2.85 1.86 -37.83
N GLN A 552 -2.26 1.82 -39.02
CA GLN A 552 -3.03 1.85 -40.25
C GLN A 552 -3.81 0.52 -40.43
N GLY A 553 -5.07 0.61 -40.87
CA GLY A 553 -5.88 -0.56 -41.20
C GLY A 553 -6.46 -1.33 -40.01
N ILE A 554 -6.90 -0.63 -38.95
CA ILE A 554 -7.69 -1.22 -37.85
C ILE A 554 -8.92 -1.95 -38.44
N SER A 555 -8.84 -3.28 -38.50
CA SER A 555 -9.85 -4.11 -39.17
C SER A 555 -11.07 -4.38 -38.29
N HIS A 556 -10.91 -4.34 -36.96
CA HIS A 556 -11.99 -4.64 -36.02
C HIS A 556 -13.01 -3.50 -35.95
N TRP A 557 -14.27 -3.82 -36.20
CA TRP A 557 -15.37 -2.87 -36.35
C TRP A 557 -15.55 -1.94 -35.15
N LYS A 558 -15.40 -2.43 -33.90
CA LYS A 558 -15.50 -1.57 -32.69
C LYS A 558 -14.32 -0.62 -32.47
N ALA A 559 -13.17 -0.89 -33.08
CA ALA A 559 -11.96 -0.11 -32.89
C ALA A 559 -11.86 1.06 -33.90
N LYS A 560 -12.75 1.12 -34.91
CA LYS A 560 -12.79 2.19 -35.91
C LYS A 560 -13.19 3.56 -35.36
N GLY A 561 -13.88 3.61 -34.23
CA GLY A 561 -14.34 4.84 -33.59
C GLY A 561 -13.41 5.39 -32.50
N LEU A 562 -12.26 4.75 -32.26
CA LEU A 562 -11.32 5.20 -31.22
C LEU A 562 -10.52 6.41 -31.71
N ASP A 563 -10.35 7.40 -30.83
CA ASP A 563 -9.52 8.58 -31.05
C ASP A 563 -8.47 8.71 -29.93
N PHE A 564 -7.21 8.81 -30.32
CA PHE A 564 -6.07 8.94 -29.41
C PHE A 564 -5.43 10.34 -29.43
N SER A 565 -6.02 11.29 -30.16
CA SER A 565 -5.53 12.67 -30.28
C SER A 565 -5.28 13.34 -28.92
N LYS A 566 -6.19 13.13 -27.96
CA LYS A 566 -6.08 13.64 -26.58
C LYS A 566 -4.89 13.04 -25.81
N ILE A 567 -4.57 11.77 -26.06
CA ILE A 567 -3.42 11.10 -25.43
C ILE A 567 -2.10 11.61 -26.02
N PHE A 568 -2.06 11.78 -27.35
CA PHE A 568 -0.86 12.20 -28.06
C PHE A 568 -0.59 13.70 -28.00
N TYR A 569 -1.57 14.49 -27.52
CA TYR A 569 -1.45 15.93 -27.38
C TYR A 569 -0.22 16.32 -26.56
N ARG A 570 0.53 17.28 -27.12
CA ARG A 570 1.68 17.92 -26.46
C ARG A 570 1.31 19.38 -26.18
N PRO A 571 1.37 19.84 -24.91
CA PRO A 571 1.20 21.25 -24.62
C PRO A 571 2.22 22.11 -25.36
N ASP A 572 1.74 23.17 -26.01
CA ASP A 572 2.60 24.18 -26.63
C ASP A 572 3.18 25.08 -25.53
N MET A 573 4.43 24.83 -25.16
CA MET A 573 5.16 25.53 -24.10
C MET A 573 6.59 25.83 -24.57
N PRO A 574 7.21 26.94 -24.12
CA PRO A 574 8.60 27.28 -24.41
C PRO A 574 9.59 26.15 -24.09
N ASP A 575 10.72 26.09 -24.79
CA ASP A 575 11.69 25.00 -24.64
C ASP A 575 12.41 24.96 -23.28
N GLU A 576 12.40 26.08 -22.56
CA GLU A 576 12.86 26.18 -21.17
C GLU A 576 11.97 25.40 -20.18
N VAL A 577 10.71 25.11 -20.55
CA VAL A 577 9.81 24.31 -19.72
C VAL A 577 10.21 22.83 -19.84
N GLY A 578 10.64 22.26 -18.72
CA GLY A 578 11.05 20.86 -18.64
C GLY A 578 9.93 19.91 -19.09
N ARG A 579 10.24 19.03 -20.03
CA ARG A 579 9.33 17.95 -20.51
C ARG A 579 9.69 16.58 -19.91
N ARG A 580 10.77 16.55 -19.14
CA ARG A 580 11.29 15.41 -18.37
C ARG A 580 11.88 15.92 -17.07
N HIS A 581 12.35 15.03 -16.20
CA HIS A 581 13.02 15.43 -14.97
C HIS A 581 14.36 16.14 -15.27
N LEU A 582 14.59 17.30 -14.63
CA LEU A 582 15.74 18.19 -14.85
C LEU A 582 16.32 18.78 -13.55
N GLU A 583 15.55 18.85 -12.47
CA GLU A 583 15.95 19.53 -11.23
C GLU A 583 15.54 18.76 -9.98
N ASN A 584 16.35 18.84 -8.93
CA ASN A 584 16.02 18.29 -7.62
C ASN A 584 15.20 19.30 -6.79
N GLN A 585 14.34 18.79 -5.91
CA GLN A 585 13.56 19.66 -5.05
C GLN A 585 14.28 20.03 -3.74
N ASP A 586 14.12 21.28 -3.34
CA ASP A 586 14.45 21.74 -1.99
C ASP A 586 13.29 21.45 -1.02
N HIS A 587 13.62 20.71 0.04
CA HIS A 587 12.73 20.25 1.11
C HIS A 587 12.79 21.13 2.37
N GLY A 588 13.67 22.14 2.41
CA GLY A 588 13.76 23.10 3.52
C GLY A 588 14.26 22.50 4.84
N LEU A 589 15.03 21.41 4.79
CA LEU A 589 15.49 20.68 5.98
C LEU A 589 16.49 21.47 6.83
N GLU A 590 17.16 22.47 6.24
CA GLU A 590 18.09 23.36 6.94
C GLU A 590 17.41 24.18 8.04
N LYS A 591 16.08 24.35 7.95
CA LYS A 591 15.27 25.08 8.94
C LYS A 591 14.68 24.18 10.03
N ALA A 592 14.89 22.87 9.95
CA ALA A 592 14.36 21.93 10.93
C ALA A 592 15.00 22.16 12.31
N LEU A 593 14.18 22.15 13.36
CA LEU A 593 14.64 22.25 14.75
C LEU A 593 15.63 21.14 15.11
N ASP A 594 15.46 19.96 14.49
CA ASP A 594 16.35 18.81 14.69
C ASP A 594 17.82 19.10 14.40
N ASN A 595 18.17 20.07 13.54
CA ASN A 595 19.59 20.41 13.33
C ASN A 595 20.24 20.87 14.63
N ILE A 596 19.53 21.70 15.42
CA ILE A 596 19.98 22.15 16.74
C ILE A 596 20.04 20.96 17.71
N LEU A 597 18.99 20.12 17.71
CA LEU A 597 18.95 18.96 18.61
C LEU A 597 20.06 17.95 18.32
N ILE A 598 20.42 17.75 17.06
CA ILE A 598 21.51 16.86 16.63
C ILE A 598 22.85 17.42 17.10
N ASP A 599 23.08 18.72 16.91
CA ASP A 599 24.32 19.39 17.32
C ASP A 599 24.51 19.30 18.84
N GLU A 600 23.46 19.55 19.63
CA GLU A 600 23.51 19.43 21.09
C GLU A 600 23.56 17.97 21.58
N ALA A 601 23.05 17.01 20.80
CA ALA A 601 23.10 15.58 21.12
C ALA A 601 24.39 14.90 20.64
N LYS A 602 25.39 15.63 20.14
CA LYS A 602 26.58 15.05 19.52
C LYS A 602 27.30 14.01 20.40
N SER A 603 27.52 14.30 21.68
CA SER A 603 28.16 13.35 22.61
C SER A 603 27.33 12.10 22.87
N ALA A 604 26.01 12.18 22.83
CA ALA A 604 25.13 11.02 22.90
C ALA A 604 25.21 10.17 21.62
N LEU A 605 25.29 10.82 20.46
CA LEU A 605 25.36 10.14 19.17
C LEU A 605 26.71 9.45 18.92
N GLU A 606 27.81 10.05 19.36
CA GLU A 606 29.17 9.56 19.13
C GLU A 606 29.66 8.63 20.26
N ASP A 607 29.46 9.03 21.52
CA ASP A 607 30.05 8.38 22.70
C ASP A 607 29.02 7.71 23.62
N GLN A 608 27.72 7.75 23.26
CA GLN A 608 26.61 7.22 24.07
C GLN A 608 26.52 7.83 25.48
N VAL A 609 27.01 9.06 25.64
CA VAL A 609 26.93 9.82 26.90
C VAL A 609 25.55 10.44 27.02
N ALA A 610 24.92 10.29 28.18
CA ALA A 610 23.61 10.87 28.44
C ALA A 610 23.65 12.40 28.38
N VAL A 611 22.69 13.01 27.68
CA VAL A 611 22.55 14.46 27.52
C VAL A 611 21.13 14.92 27.87
N GLN A 612 21.03 16.15 28.38
CA GLN A 612 19.78 16.85 28.60
C GLN A 612 19.77 18.16 27.83
N ILE A 613 18.74 18.37 27.02
CA ILE A 613 18.57 19.53 26.14
C ILE A 613 17.30 20.26 26.58
N THR A 614 17.32 21.59 26.53
CA THR A 614 16.13 22.41 26.76
C THR A 614 15.88 23.25 25.51
N SER A 615 14.68 23.15 24.94
CA SER A 615 14.33 23.85 23.70
C SER A 615 12.93 24.44 23.77
N LYS A 616 12.70 25.56 23.08
CA LYS A 616 11.33 26.00 22.79
C LYS A 616 10.78 25.25 21.59
N VAL A 617 9.47 25.09 21.52
CA VAL A 617 8.78 24.57 20.34
C VAL A 617 7.56 25.43 20.02
N ILE A 618 7.37 25.71 18.73
CA ILE A 618 6.19 26.40 18.21
C ILE A 618 5.51 25.56 17.13
N ASN A 619 4.25 25.85 16.81
CA ASN A 619 3.46 25.05 15.87
C ASN A 619 4.06 24.94 14.46
N ALA A 620 4.95 25.87 14.08
CA ALA A 620 5.69 25.82 12.83
C ALA A 620 6.83 24.77 12.84
N ASN A 621 7.30 24.35 14.02
CA ASN A 621 8.25 23.24 14.17
C ASN A 621 7.50 21.91 14.03
N ARG A 622 7.60 21.32 12.84
CA ARG A 622 6.93 20.07 12.47
C ARG A 622 7.96 18.94 12.40
N SER A 623 7.49 17.71 12.53
CA SER A 623 8.32 16.50 12.40
C SER A 623 9.52 16.43 13.36
N VAL A 624 9.43 17.12 14.50
CA VAL A 624 10.53 17.23 15.48
C VAL A 624 10.90 15.85 16.00
N GLY A 625 12.20 15.56 16.00
CA GLY A 625 12.79 14.27 16.40
C GLY A 625 13.03 13.30 15.24
N GLY A 626 12.50 13.56 14.05
CA GLY A 626 12.65 12.66 12.90
C GLY A 626 14.10 12.52 12.42
N MET A 627 14.82 13.64 12.27
CA MET A 627 16.22 13.61 11.82
C MET A 627 17.15 13.14 12.93
N LEU A 628 16.88 13.50 14.19
CA LEU A 628 17.62 12.98 15.34
C LEU A 628 17.48 11.44 15.42
N SER A 629 16.26 10.93 15.22
CA SER A 629 16.00 9.49 15.20
C SER A 629 16.69 8.79 14.02
N ASN A 630 16.79 9.44 12.86
CA ASN A 630 17.57 8.94 11.73
C ASN A 630 19.06 8.77 12.08
N GLN A 631 19.65 9.73 12.81
CA GLN A 631 21.04 9.66 13.26
C GLN A 631 21.28 8.44 14.16
N ILE A 632 20.37 8.16 15.08
CA ILE A 632 20.46 6.98 15.96
C ILE A 632 20.25 5.70 15.16
N ALA A 633 19.16 5.60 14.39
CA ALA A 633 18.80 4.39 13.65
C ALA A 633 19.87 4.01 12.61
N SER A 634 20.52 4.99 11.99
CA SER A 634 21.60 4.74 11.02
C SER A 634 22.89 4.20 11.65
N ARG A 635 23.15 4.53 12.92
CA ARG A 635 24.35 4.08 13.66
C ARG A 635 24.12 2.77 14.40
N TYR A 636 22.96 2.66 15.04
CA TYR A 636 22.67 1.63 16.06
C TYR A 636 21.52 0.69 15.68
N GLY A 637 20.88 0.91 14.51
CA GLY A 637 19.70 0.16 14.10
C GLY A 637 18.51 0.38 15.02
N HIS A 638 17.54 -0.54 15.00
CA HIS A 638 16.36 -0.44 15.87
C HIS A 638 16.66 -0.65 17.36
N ALA A 639 17.82 -1.25 17.70
CA ALA A 639 18.28 -1.37 19.07
C ALA A 639 18.51 0.01 19.72
N GLY A 640 18.86 1.02 18.93
CA GLY A 640 19.00 2.41 19.36
C GLY A 640 20.05 2.61 20.45
N LEU A 641 19.83 3.62 21.29
CA LEU A 641 20.66 3.94 22.45
C LEU A 641 20.02 3.39 23.74
N PRO A 642 20.81 3.27 24.85
CA PRO A 642 20.25 3.04 26.18
C PRO A 642 19.14 4.04 26.54
N ASP A 643 18.23 3.65 27.43
CA ASP A 643 17.09 4.52 27.80
C ASP A 643 17.57 5.87 28.37
N GLU A 644 16.83 6.93 28.08
CA GLU A 644 17.10 8.31 28.50
C GLU A 644 18.49 8.88 28.14
N THR A 645 19.21 8.27 27.17
CA THR A 645 20.50 8.80 26.69
C THR A 645 20.34 10.21 26.09
N VAL A 646 19.23 10.50 25.42
CA VAL A 646 18.92 11.87 24.97
C VAL A 646 17.58 12.28 25.58
N THR A 647 17.60 13.22 26.51
CA THR A 647 16.37 13.80 27.06
C THR A 647 16.22 15.24 26.59
N VAL A 648 15.08 15.55 25.97
CA VAL A 648 14.78 16.91 25.49
C VAL A 648 13.54 17.45 26.20
N ASN A 649 13.71 18.56 26.90
CA ASN A 649 12.66 19.27 27.61
C ASN A 649 12.19 20.46 26.78
N PHE A 650 10.96 20.38 26.30
CA PHE A 650 10.32 21.38 25.47
C PHE A 650 9.31 22.22 26.25
N GLU A 651 9.18 23.48 25.85
CA GLU A 651 8.10 24.37 26.29
C GLU A 651 7.46 25.06 25.08
N GLY A 652 6.12 25.05 25.02
CA GLY A 652 5.33 25.70 23.97
C GLY A 652 4.30 24.78 23.32
N THR A 653 4.02 25.02 22.04
CA THR A 653 3.05 24.25 21.24
C THR A 653 3.78 23.54 20.13
N ALA A 654 3.77 22.22 20.07
CA ALA A 654 4.43 21.48 19.00
C ALA A 654 3.56 21.39 17.74
N GLY A 655 4.18 21.52 16.57
CA GLY A 655 3.51 21.32 15.28
C GLY A 655 3.15 19.86 15.01
N GLN A 656 2.65 19.61 13.79
CA GLN A 656 2.31 18.25 13.34
C GLN A 656 3.49 17.30 13.46
N SER A 657 3.21 16.04 13.80
CA SER A 657 4.19 14.95 13.82
C SER A 657 5.32 15.16 14.85
N PHE A 658 5.02 15.70 16.03
CA PHE A 658 5.97 15.78 17.13
C PHE A 658 6.39 14.37 17.61
N GLY A 659 7.69 14.10 17.67
CA GLY A 659 8.22 12.78 18.00
C GLY A 659 7.98 11.73 16.91
N VAL A 660 7.97 12.14 15.64
CA VAL A 660 7.76 11.21 14.52
C VAL A 660 8.93 10.23 14.38
N PHE A 661 8.60 8.94 14.28
CA PHE A 661 9.55 7.83 14.26
C PHE A 661 10.59 7.85 15.40
N LEU A 662 10.22 8.37 16.58
CA LEU A 662 11.17 8.60 17.68
C LEU A 662 11.90 7.30 18.06
N ALA A 663 13.22 7.32 17.92
CA ALA A 663 14.08 6.16 18.16
C ALA A 663 14.30 5.88 19.66
N ARG A 664 14.59 4.61 19.97
CA ARG A 664 14.95 4.17 21.32
C ARG A 664 16.14 4.94 21.89
N GLY A 665 16.01 5.33 23.16
CA GLY A 665 16.97 6.13 23.90
C GLY A 665 16.71 7.64 23.87
N ILE A 666 15.71 8.10 23.09
CA ILE A 666 15.24 9.49 23.14
C ILE A 666 14.00 9.60 24.05
N THR A 667 14.01 10.58 24.95
CA THR A 667 12.85 11.00 25.74
C THR A 667 12.51 12.46 25.47
N PHE A 668 11.30 12.73 24.99
CA PHE A 668 10.77 14.07 24.80
C PHE A 668 9.77 14.39 25.90
N ASN A 669 10.02 15.45 26.66
CA ASN A 669 9.09 16.02 27.63
C ASN A 669 8.58 17.36 27.10
N LEU A 670 7.28 17.55 26.98
CA LEU A 670 6.69 18.80 26.52
C LEU A 670 5.75 19.37 27.58
N LYS A 671 6.11 20.56 28.07
CA LYS A 671 5.24 21.42 28.88
C LYS A 671 4.44 22.32 27.92
N GLY A 672 3.19 21.95 27.67
CA GLY A 672 2.31 22.64 26.73
C GLY A 672 1.35 21.69 26.01
N ASP A 673 1.22 21.84 24.69
CA ASP A 673 0.31 21.05 23.85
C ASP A 673 0.95 20.72 22.48
N ALA A 674 0.35 19.78 21.75
CA ALA A 674 0.82 19.40 20.42
C ALA A 674 -0.36 19.20 19.46
N ASN A 675 -0.09 19.35 18.16
CA ASN A 675 -1.10 19.12 17.13
C ASN A 675 -1.25 17.61 16.81
N ASP A 676 -1.70 17.26 15.61
CA ASP A 676 -1.93 15.89 15.16
C ASP A 676 -0.62 15.09 15.03
N TYR A 677 -0.77 13.75 14.96
CA TYR A 677 0.29 12.80 14.64
C TYR A 677 1.44 12.70 15.65
N VAL A 678 1.23 13.12 16.90
CA VAL A 678 2.21 12.91 17.97
C VAL A 678 2.61 11.44 18.04
N GLY A 679 3.91 11.16 18.05
CA GLY A 679 4.45 9.81 18.10
C GLY A 679 4.08 8.93 16.90
N LYS A 680 3.73 9.53 15.74
CA LYS A 680 3.51 8.79 14.50
C LYS A 680 4.71 7.89 14.19
N GLY A 681 4.44 6.58 14.04
CA GLY A 681 5.48 5.57 13.83
C GLY A 681 6.50 5.43 14.96
N LEU A 682 6.12 5.72 16.21
CA LEU A 682 6.99 5.61 17.39
C LEU A 682 7.80 4.29 17.36
N SER A 683 9.12 4.42 17.49
CA SER A 683 10.11 3.37 17.25
C SER A 683 11.00 3.13 18.47
N GLY A 684 10.39 3.09 19.66
CA GLY A 684 11.04 2.80 20.93
C GLY A 684 11.39 4.03 21.78
N GLY A 685 11.19 5.24 21.28
CA GLY A 685 11.35 6.47 22.08
C GLY A 685 10.22 6.69 23.09
N ARG A 686 10.41 7.68 23.97
CA ARG A 686 9.42 8.09 24.98
C ARG A 686 8.93 9.51 24.73
N ILE A 687 7.61 9.73 24.82
CA ILE A 687 6.98 11.04 24.71
C ILE A 687 6.12 11.31 25.94
N VAL A 688 6.33 12.45 26.58
CA VAL A 688 5.55 12.91 27.74
C VAL A 688 5.04 14.30 27.42
N ILE A 689 3.72 14.50 27.49
CA ILE A 689 3.10 15.82 27.28
C ILE A 689 2.16 16.10 28.45
N HIS A 690 2.37 17.24 29.10
CA HIS A 690 1.49 17.72 30.16
C HIS A 690 1.30 19.22 30.06
N PRO A 691 0.19 19.76 30.62
CA PRO A 691 -0.10 21.18 30.53
C PRO A 691 1.01 22.03 31.15
N SER A 692 1.11 23.28 30.68
CA SER A 692 1.95 24.27 31.37
C SER A 692 1.42 24.58 32.77
N GLU A 693 2.29 25.00 33.67
CA GLU A 693 1.91 25.43 35.03
C GLU A 693 0.94 26.62 35.03
N ASN A 694 0.89 27.37 33.94
CA ASN A 694 -0.03 28.50 33.76
C ASN A 694 -1.44 28.05 33.32
N PHE A 695 -1.64 26.78 32.98
CA PHE A 695 -2.94 26.25 32.60
C PHE A 695 -3.80 26.02 33.85
N ALA A 696 -4.93 26.73 33.93
CA ALA A 696 -5.84 26.69 35.07
C ALA A 696 -6.98 25.65 34.96
N GLY A 697 -7.12 24.98 33.80
CA GLY A 697 -8.20 24.03 33.55
C GLY A 697 -7.90 22.63 34.07
N ALA A 698 -8.91 21.76 34.03
CA ALA A 698 -8.73 20.33 34.30
C ALA A 698 -8.19 19.62 33.05
N SER A 699 -6.99 19.03 33.15
CA SER A 699 -6.33 18.31 32.04
C SER A 699 -7.25 17.29 31.35
N HIS A 700 -7.89 16.42 32.14
CA HIS A 700 -8.79 15.36 31.66
C HIS A 700 -10.08 15.84 30.96
N GLN A 701 -10.32 17.16 30.87
CA GLN A 701 -11.48 17.76 30.18
C GLN A 701 -11.07 18.62 28.98
N ASN A 702 -9.77 18.73 28.69
CA ASN A 702 -9.25 19.63 27.66
C ASN A 702 -8.32 18.89 26.70
N ILE A 703 -8.39 19.26 25.43
CA ILE A 703 -7.54 18.69 24.39
C ILE A 703 -6.10 19.14 24.62
N ILE A 704 -5.17 18.18 24.61
CA ILE A 704 -3.73 18.44 24.71
C ILE A 704 -2.96 17.96 23.48
N ILE A 705 -3.52 16.99 22.74
CA ILE A 705 -2.96 16.45 21.51
C ILE A 705 -4.04 16.24 20.46
N GLY A 706 -3.68 16.37 19.19
CA GLY A 706 -4.60 16.24 18.07
C GLY A 706 -5.00 14.79 17.73
N ASN A 707 -5.22 14.55 16.45
CA ASN A 707 -5.74 13.31 15.88
C ASN A 707 -4.63 12.34 15.46
N THR A 708 -5.01 11.07 15.24
CA THR A 708 -4.14 10.04 14.63
C THR A 708 -2.79 9.90 15.36
N VAL A 709 -2.81 10.12 16.68
CA VAL A 709 -1.68 9.98 17.58
C VAL A 709 -1.23 8.51 17.62
N LEU A 710 0.08 8.28 17.63
CA LEU A 710 0.71 6.95 17.62
C LEU A 710 0.36 6.09 16.41
N TYR A 711 0.04 6.72 15.27
CA TYR A 711 -0.31 5.99 14.06
C TYR A 711 0.80 5.03 13.64
N GLY A 712 0.48 3.73 13.61
CA GLY A 712 1.42 2.69 13.17
C GLY A 712 2.61 2.49 14.11
N ALA A 713 2.55 3.01 15.34
CA ALA A 713 3.62 2.85 16.32
C ALA A 713 3.98 1.37 16.52
N VAL A 714 5.27 1.07 16.65
CA VAL A 714 5.78 -0.31 16.79
C VAL A 714 6.25 -0.61 18.21
N GLU A 715 6.77 0.39 18.91
CA GLU A 715 7.30 0.28 20.26
C GLU A 715 7.48 1.69 20.84
N GLY A 716 7.63 1.79 22.16
CA GLY A 716 7.91 3.03 22.88
C GLY A 716 6.79 3.36 23.85
N GLU A 717 6.95 4.47 24.57
CA GLU A 717 6.06 4.88 25.64
C GLU A 717 5.54 6.30 25.42
N ALA A 718 4.26 6.52 25.73
CA ALA A 718 3.61 7.80 25.57
C ALA A 718 2.70 8.12 26.76
N TYR A 719 2.90 9.28 27.40
CA TYR A 719 2.13 9.71 28.57
C TYR A 719 1.56 11.11 28.34
N PHE A 720 0.24 11.22 28.30
CA PHE A 720 -0.46 12.44 27.89
C PHE A 720 -1.45 12.88 28.98
N SER A 721 -1.13 13.95 29.71
CA SER A 721 -2.03 14.51 30.72
C SER A 721 -3.05 15.43 30.08
N GLY A 722 -4.03 14.83 29.40
CA GLY A 722 -5.16 15.52 28.77
C GLY A 722 -5.89 14.65 27.77
N VAL A 723 -6.78 15.26 26.99
CA VAL A 723 -7.63 14.59 26.00
C VAL A 723 -6.94 14.57 24.63
N ALA A 724 -6.98 13.41 23.96
CA ALA A 724 -6.57 13.26 22.57
C ALA A 724 -7.77 13.40 21.62
N GLY A 725 -7.50 13.81 20.38
CA GLY A 725 -8.47 13.84 19.29
C GLY A 725 -8.93 12.44 18.83
N GLU A 726 -9.41 12.37 17.59
CA GLU A 726 -9.88 11.14 16.96
C GLU A 726 -8.72 10.18 16.62
N ARG A 727 -9.05 8.89 16.49
CA ARG A 727 -8.12 7.85 16.02
C ARG A 727 -6.84 7.72 16.84
N PHE A 728 -6.94 7.99 18.14
CA PHE A 728 -5.85 7.74 19.06
C PHE A 728 -5.40 6.27 18.98
N ALA A 729 -4.09 6.04 18.83
CA ALA A 729 -3.47 4.73 18.69
C ALA A 729 -4.00 3.89 17.51
N VAL A 730 -4.46 4.55 16.43
CA VAL A 730 -4.85 3.85 15.21
C VAL A 730 -3.67 3.04 14.67
N ARG A 731 -3.91 1.78 14.31
CA ARG A 731 -2.86 0.87 13.82
C ARG A 731 -1.66 0.70 14.78
N ASN A 732 -1.79 0.98 16.07
CA ASN A 732 -0.72 0.72 17.05
C ASN A 732 -0.37 -0.79 17.05
N SER A 733 0.92 -1.08 16.96
CA SER A 733 1.49 -2.43 16.80
C SER A 733 2.37 -2.84 17.98
N GLY A 734 2.57 -1.98 18.97
CA GLY A 734 3.41 -2.33 20.12
C GLY A 734 3.78 -1.20 21.08
N ALA A 735 3.38 0.05 20.82
CA ALA A 735 3.62 1.13 21.78
C ALA A 735 2.67 1.05 22.98
N THR A 736 3.16 1.53 24.11
CA THR A 736 2.42 1.70 25.35
C THR A 736 2.01 3.15 25.52
N ALA A 737 0.74 3.42 25.83
CA ALA A 737 0.26 4.78 25.99
C ALA A 737 -0.73 4.93 27.15
N VAL A 738 -0.64 6.06 27.87
CA VAL A 738 -1.61 6.49 28.89
C VAL A 738 -2.12 7.88 28.54
N VAL A 739 -3.45 8.05 28.51
CA VAL A 739 -4.12 9.30 28.13
C VAL A 739 -5.35 9.54 29.00
N GLU A 740 -5.75 10.80 29.20
CA GLU A 740 -6.85 11.16 30.12
C GLU A 740 -8.21 11.33 29.44
N GLY A 741 -8.29 11.07 28.13
CA GLY A 741 -9.54 11.03 27.36
C GLY A 741 -9.24 10.92 25.86
N VAL A 742 -10.21 10.45 25.07
CA VAL A 742 -10.01 10.24 23.62
C VAL A 742 -11.28 10.55 22.83
N GLY A 743 -11.11 10.99 21.58
CA GLY A 743 -12.19 11.13 20.60
C GLY A 743 -12.68 9.80 20.02
N ASP A 744 -13.39 9.86 18.88
CA ASP A 744 -13.92 8.70 18.17
C ASP A 744 -12.78 7.81 17.63
N HIS A 745 -13.06 6.52 17.43
CA HIS A 745 -12.15 5.56 16.78
C HIS A 745 -10.83 5.27 17.53
N CYS A 746 -10.79 5.43 18.84
CA CYS A 746 -9.62 5.03 19.62
C CYS A 746 -9.32 3.51 19.46
N CYS A 747 -8.04 3.17 19.32
CA CYS A 747 -7.52 1.83 19.05
C CYS A 747 -8.04 1.19 17.76
N GLU A 748 -8.50 1.98 16.78
CA GLU A 748 -8.93 1.48 15.47
C GLU A 748 -7.79 0.70 14.81
N TYR A 749 -8.07 -0.52 14.36
CA TYR A 749 -7.08 -1.44 13.80
C TYR A 749 -5.86 -1.73 14.67
N MET A 750 -5.86 -1.57 15.99
CA MET A 750 -4.68 -1.91 16.81
C MET A 750 -4.33 -3.41 16.74
N THR A 751 -3.04 -3.76 16.58
CA THR A 751 -2.53 -5.15 16.50
C THR A 751 -1.59 -5.53 17.64
N GLY A 752 -1.12 -4.57 18.44
CA GLY A 752 -0.21 -4.81 19.56
C GLY A 752 -0.07 -3.57 20.43
N GLY A 753 0.62 -3.73 21.57
CA GLY A 753 0.85 -2.67 22.55
C GLY A 753 -0.22 -2.61 23.64
N THR A 754 -0.11 -1.60 24.50
CA THR A 754 -1.01 -1.39 25.64
C THR A 754 -1.51 0.05 25.66
N VAL A 755 -2.83 0.26 25.69
CA VAL A 755 -3.43 1.60 25.78
C VAL A 755 -4.25 1.74 27.05
N VAL A 756 -4.01 2.77 27.84
CA VAL A 756 -4.80 3.09 29.04
C VAL A 756 -5.48 4.44 28.84
N VAL A 757 -6.80 4.47 28.96
CA VAL A 757 -7.62 5.68 28.90
C VAL A 757 -8.23 5.94 30.28
N LEU A 758 -7.85 7.04 30.90
CA LEU A 758 -8.27 7.40 32.27
C LEU A 758 -9.57 8.22 32.32
N GLY A 759 -10.11 8.65 31.17
CA GLY A 759 -11.33 9.45 31.11
C GLY A 759 -12.29 9.06 29.99
N ASP A 760 -13.09 10.02 29.54
CA ASP A 760 -14.16 9.78 28.57
C ASP A 760 -13.61 9.32 27.20
N THR A 761 -14.38 8.48 26.50
CA THR A 761 -14.05 7.91 25.18
C THR A 761 -15.07 8.31 24.11
N GLY A 762 -14.65 8.43 22.85
CA GLY A 762 -15.57 8.56 21.71
C GLY A 762 -16.20 7.24 21.26
N ARG A 763 -16.95 7.29 20.16
CA ARG A 763 -17.66 6.15 19.55
C ARG A 763 -16.72 5.23 18.77
N ASN A 764 -17.21 4.03 18.48
CA ASN A 764 -16.56 3.04 17.62
C ASN A 764 -15.14 2.65 18.12
N PHE A 765 -14.94 2.67 19.44
CA PHE A 765 -13.70 2.24 20.08
C PHE A 765 -13.37 0.80 19.69
N ALA A 766 -12.10 0.51 19.43
CA ALA A 766 -11.56 -0.82 19.08
C ALA A 766 -12.11 -1.44 17.78
N ALA A 767 -12.68 -0.64 16.87
CA ALA A 767 -13.07 -1.13 15.55
C ALA A 767 -11.86 -1.72 14.79
N GLY A 768 -11.95 -2.99 14.39
CA GLY A 768 -10.84 -3.69 13.71
C GLY A 768 -9.65 -4.02 14.61
N MET A 769 -9.73 -3.80 15.93
CA MET A 769 -8.67 -4.15 16.87
C MET A 769 -8.50 -5.67 16.94
N SER A 770 -7.35 -6.17 16.50
CA SER A 770 -7.05 -7.60 16.41
C SER A 770 -5.94 -8.05 17.35
N GLY A 771 -5.25 -7.13 18.03
CA GLY A 771 -4.26 -7.46 19.05
C GLY A 771 -3.81 -6.29 19.92
N GLY A 772 -3.07 -6.61 20.98
CA GLY A 772 -2.81 -5.70 22.09
C GLY A 772 -3.96 -5.68 23.10
N ILE A 773 -3.80 -4.88 24.16
CA ILE A 773 -4.81 -4.70 25.22
C ILE A 773 -5.09 -3.21 25.41
N ALA A 774 -6.35 -2.86 25.64
CA ALA A 774 -6.72 -1.54 26.14
C ALA A 774 -7.45 -1.62 27.47
N TYR A 775 -7.20 -0.65 28.35
CA TYR A 775 -7.87 -0.49 29.63
C TYR A 775 -8.56 0.87 29.67
N VAL A 776 -9.83 0.90 30.02
CA VAL A 776 -10.65 2.12 30.05
C VAL A 776 -11.22 2.32 31.44
N TYR A 777 -10.95 3.47 32.05
CA TYR A 777 -11.59 3.87 33.29
C TYR A 777 -13.02 4.34 33.00
N ASP A 778 -14.03 3.54 33.36
CA ASP A 778 -15.44 3.83 33.09
C ASP A 778 -16.24 4.03 34.40
N PRO A 779 -16.07 5.17 35.09
CA PRO A 779 -16.81 5.47 36.31
C PRO A 779 -18.32 5.69 36.05
N LYS A 780 -18.72 5.99 34.81
CA LYS A 780 -20.11 6.26 34.42
C LYS A 780 -20.86 5.02 33.94
N GLY A 781 -20.18 3.92 33.66
CA GLY A 781 -20.76 2.66 33.19
C GLY A 781 -21.35 2.75 31.78
N ASN A 782 -20.84 3.63 30.91
CA ASN A 782 -21.40 3.88 29.59
C ASN A 782 -20.46 3.49 28.43
N PHE A 783 -19.28 2.95 28.70
CA PHE A 783 -18.28 2.60 27.69
C PHE A 783 -18.77 1.51 26.73
N ASP A 784 -19.55 0.54 27.22
CA ASP A 784 -20.08 -0.57 26.41
C ASP A 784 -20.81 -0.11 25.15
N LYS A 785 -21.58 0.98 25.24
CA LYS A 785 -22.35 1.57 24.13
C LYS A 785 -21.47 2.27 23.09
N ARG A 786 -20.22 2.57 23.43
CA ARG A 786 -19.25 3.27 22.60
C ARG A 786 -18.22 2.32 21.97
N CYS A 787 -18.14 1.08 22.46
CA CYS A 787 -17.23 0.06 21.95
C CYS A 787 -17.83 -0.69 20.75
N ASN A 788 -16.99 -0.98 19.77
CA ASN A 788 -17.34 -1.87 18.66
C ASN A 788 -17.01 -3.32 19.05
N HIS A 789 -18.05 -4.14 19.23
CA HIS A 789 -17.93 -5.53 19.69
C HIS A 789 -17.61 -6.55 18.58
N ALA A 790 -17.34 -6.11 17.35
CA ALA A 790 -17.18 -7.04 16.22
C ALA A 790 -15.97 -7.98 16.35
N MET A 791 -14.92 -7.58 17.09
CA MET A 791 -13.66 -8.33 17.21
C MET A 791 -13.10 -8.40 18.65
N VAL A 792 -13.78 -7.78 19.61
CA VAL A 792 -13.30 -7.64 20.99
C VAL A 792 -14.38 -8.02 21.99
N THR A 793 -13.94 -8.49 23.17
CA THR A 793 -14.77 -8.66 24.36
C THR A 793 -14.41 -7.62 25.41
N LEU A 794 -15.39 -7.18 26.19
CA LEU A 794 -15.19 -6.36 27.38
C LEU A 794 -15.16 -7.23 28.64
N GLU A 795 -14.14 -7.03 29.47
CA GLU A 795 -13.94 -7.77 30.72
C GLU A 795 -13.69 -6.83 31.90
N LYS A 796 -14.04 -7.27 33.10
CA LYS A 796 -13.60 -6.62 34.34
C LYS A 796 -12.16 -7.00 34.63
N ILE A 797 -11.43 -6.11 35.29
CA ILE A 797 -10.07 -6.41 35.75
C ILE A 797 -10.19 -7.42 36.91
N PRO A 798 -9.59 -8.62 36.81
CA PRO A 798 -9.54 -9.55 37.95
C PRO A 798 -8.61 -9.02 39.04
N LEU A 799 -8.61 -9.66 40.22
CA LEU A 799 -7.51 -9.50 41.17
C LEU A 799 -6.27 -10.21 40.61
N SER A 800 -5.08 -9.67 40.84
CA SER A 800 -3.82 -10.33 40.41
C SER A 800 -3.73 -11.79 40.86
N SER A 801 -4.20 -12.13 42.06
CA SER A 801 -4.19 -13.52 42.54
C SER A 801 -5.17 -14.46 41.84
N ALA A 802 -6.16 -13.94 41.11
CA ALA A 802 -7.24 -14.69 40.49
C ALA A 802 -7.12 -14.81 38.96
N GLN A 803 -6.14 -14.14 38.33
CA GLN A 803 -5.93 -14.21 36.90
C GLN A 803 -5.17 -15.50 36.50
N SER A 804 -5.65 -16.18 35.46
CA SER A 804 -4.95 -17.31 34.85
C SER A 804 -3.69 -16.86 34.10
N ASP A 805 -2.61 -17.65 34.21
CA ASP A 805 -1.34 -17.41 33.52
C ASP A 805 -1.47 -17.56 31.98
N GLU A 806 -2.54 -18.16 31.47
CA GLU A 806 -2.74 -18.42 30.03
C GLU A 806 -3.07 -17.17 29.21
N THR A 807 -3.51 -16.08 29.86
CA THR A 807 -4.01 -14.87 29.17
C THR A 807 -3.27 -13.60 29.60
N VAL A 808 -2.04 -13.78 30.07
CA VAL A 808 -1.20 -12.71 30.59
C VAL A 808 -0.55 -11.93 29.45
N HIS A 809 -0.76 -10.61 29.44
CA HIS A 809 -0.18 -9.69 28.46
C HIS A 809 1.21 -9.24 28.92
N HIS A 810 2.22 -9.30 28.05
CA HIS A 810 3.62 -8.92 28.39
C HIS A 810 4.18 -9.58 29.66
N ASN A 811 3.75 -10.80 29.98
CA ASN A 811 4.14 -11.52 31.21
C ASN A 811 3.81 -10.76 32.51
N MET A 812 2.88 -9.81 32.48
CA MET A 812 2.38 -9.08 33.65
C MET A 812 0.87 -9.26 33.78
N ARG A 813 0.42 -9.48 35.01
CA ARG A 813 -1.02 -9.58 35.31
C ARG A 813 -1.69 -8.23 35.09
N ASP A 814 -2.96 -8.25 34.69
CA ASP A 814 -3.69 -7.07 34.24
C ASP A 814 -3.74 -5.97 35.32
N GLU A 815 -4.01 -6.32 36.58
CA GLU A 815 -4.04 -5.35 37.68
C GLU A 815 -2.65 -4.74 37.93
N ASP A 816 -1.59 -5.55 37.94
CA ASP A 816 -0.22 -5.10 38.20
C ASP A 816 0.28 -4.19 37.06
N LEU A 817 0.06 -4.59 35.81
CA LEU A 817 0.39 -3.81 34.63
C LEU A 817 -0.35 -2.47 34.62
N LEU A 818 -1.67 -2.49 34.82
CA LEU A 818 -2.48 -1.28 34.81
C LEU A 818 -2.06 -0.33 35.93
N LYS A 819 -1.81 -0.84 37.15
CA LYS A 819 -1.35 -0.02 38.27
C LYS A 819 0.01 0.60 37.98
N HIS A 820 0.93 -0.17 37.38
CA HIS A 820 2.24 0.32 36.97
C HIS A 820 2.12 1.46 35.95
N LEU A 821 1.31 1.29 34.90
CA LEU A 821 1.13 2.31 33.86
C LEU A 821 0.50 3.59 34.39
N VAL A 822 -0.50 3.50 35.28
CA VAL A 822 -1.10 4.68 35.92
C VAL A 822 -0.09 5.37 36.86
N SER A 823 0.74 4.60 37.56
CA SER A 823 1.81 5.13 38.41
C SER A 823 2.88 5.86 37.60
N GLU A 824 3.30 5.29 36.47
CA GLU A 824 4.25 5.93 35.55
C GLU A 824 3.65 7.19 34.93
N HIS A 825 2.37 7.17 34.55
CA HIS A 825 1.68 8.35 34.07
C HIS A 825 1.68 9.47 35.13
N GLN A 826 1.33 9.16 36.38
CA GLN A 826 1.38 10.12 37.48
C GLN A 826 2.81 10.66 37.69
N ARG A 827 3.82 9.80 37.69
CA ARG A 827 5.23 10.16 37.89
C ARG A 827 5.76 11.08 36.79
N ARG A 828 5.42 10.78 35.53
CA ARG A 828 5.93 11.48 34.34
C ARG A 828 5.20 12.79 34.08
N THR A 829 3.90 12.86 34.38
CA THR A 829 3.05 14.02 34.00
C THR A 829 2.54 14.85 35.17
N ASN A 830 2.74 14.40 36.42
CA ASN A 830 2.11 14.96 37.61
C ASN A 830 0.56 15.02 37.52
N SER A 831 -0.05 14.11 36.74
CA SER A 831 -1.50 14.05 36.52
C SER A 831 -2.30 14.01 37.84
N PRO A 832 -3.19 15.00 38.08
CA PRO A 832 -4.09 14.99 39.23
C PRO A 832 -5.07 13.82 39.20
N LEU A 833 -5.59 13.46 38.02
CA LEU A 833 -6.52 12.36 37.85
C LEU A 833 -5.87 11.00 38.17
N ALA A 834 -4.64 10.77 37.70
CA ALA A 834 -3.92 9.55 38.02
C ALA A 834 -3.61 9.45 39.52
N LYS A 835 -3.26 10.57 40.15
CA LYS A 835 -3.07 10.64 41.62
C LYS A 835 -4.36 10.26 42.37
N GLU A 836 -5.51 10.74 41.93
CA GLU A 836 -6.82 10.39 42.50
C GLU A 836 -7.13 8.89 42.33
N ILE A 837 -6.95 8.35 41.12
CA ILE A 837 -7.15 6.92 40.82
C ILE A 837 -6.26 6.02 41.70
N LEU A 838 -5.01 6.41 41.92
CA LEU A 838 -4.06 5.66 42.74
C LEU A 838 -4.35 5.75 44.24
N ALA A 839 -5.00 6.82 44.71
CA ALA A 839 -5.31 7.03 46.12
C ALA A 839 -6.31 5.99 46.67
N ASP A 840 -7.29 5.57 45.87
CA ASP A 840 -8.22 4.47 46.18
C ASP A 840 -8.25 3.44 45.03
N TRP A 841 -7.10 2.79 44.85
CA TRP A 841 -6.92 1.79 43.81
C TRP A 841 -7.97 0.66 43.80
N PRO A 842 -8.34 0.04 44.94
CA PRO A 842 -9.33 -1.04 44.94
C PRO A 842 -10.69 -0.62 44.38
N ALA A 843 -11.17 0.59 44.72
CA ALA A 843 -12.41 1.11 44.17
C ALA A 843 -12.27 1.50 42.69
N ALA A 844 -11.15 2.13 42.32
CA ALA A 844 -10.89 2.52 40.94
C ALA A 844 -10.78 1.31 40.00
N ARG A 845 -10.07 0.26 40.42
CA ARG A 845 -9.91 -1.01 39.68
C ARG A 845 -11.27 -1.62 39.28
N GLY A 846 -12.28 -1.55 40.15
CA GLY A 846 -13.63 -2.05 39.86
C GLY A 846 -14.35 -1.31 38.72
N LYS A 847 -13.92 -0.09 38.41
CA LYS A 847 -14.45 0.77 37.35
C LYS A 847 -13.67 0.65 36.04
N PHE A 848 -12.52 -0.02 36.03
CA PHE A 848 -11.81 -0.29 34.79
C PHE A 848 -12.45 -1.43 33.99
N ILE A 849 -12.41 -1.29 32.67
CA ILE A 849 -12.81 -2.27 31.69
C ILE A 849 -11.59 -2.63 30.84
N LYS A 850 -11.31 -3.93 30.70
CA LYS A 850 -10.36 -4.48 29.75
C LYS A 850 -11.05 -4.72 28.41
N VAL A 851 -10.44 -4.25 27.34
CA VAL A 851 -10.82 -4.54 25.95
C VAL A 851 -9.88 -5.60 25.43
N PHE A 852 -10.41 -6.78 25.11
CA PHE A 852 -9.61 -7.95 24.75
C PHE A 852 -10.01 -8.50 23.38
N PRO A 853 -9.14 -8.39 22.35
CA PRO A 853 -9.40 -8.96 21.03
C PRO A 853 -9.48 -10.49 21.03
N HIS A 854 -10.44 -11.05 20.28
CA HIS A 854 -10.64 -12.51 20.21
C HIS A 854 -9.43 -13.24 19.65
N GLU A 855 -8.84 -12.72 18.57
CA GLU A 855 -7.71 -13.34 17.88
C GLU A 855 -6.44 -13.32 18.72
N TYR A 856 -6.22 -12.24 19.48
CA TYR A 856 -5.09 -12.13 20.38
C TYR A 856 -5.23 -13.05 21.60
N ARG A 857 -6.45 -13.17 22.15
CA ARG A 857 -6.74 -14.18 23.17
C ARG A 857 -6.40 -15.58 22.67
N ARG A 858 -6.87 -15.94 21.48
CA ARG A 858 -6.53 -17.25 20.86
C ARG A 858 -5.02 -17.45 20.81
N ALA A 859 -4.28 -16.47 20.29
CA ALA A 859 -2.83 -16.56 20.16
C ALA A 859 -2.11 -16.70 21.52
N LEU A 860 -2.53 -15.98 22.56
CA LEU A 860 -1.97 -16.12 23.91
C LEU A 860 -2.23 -17.52 24.49
N THR A 861 -3.45 -18.05 24.33
CA THR A 861 -3.80 -19.40 24.78
C THR A 861 -2.99 -20.47 24.04
N GLU A 862 -2.85 -20.36 22.71
CA GLU A 862 -2.03 -21.28 21.91
C GLU A 862 -0.55 -21.23 22.32
N LEU A 863 0.00 -20.04 22.60
CA LEU A 863 1.38 -19.88 23.09
C LEU A 863 1.57 -20.50 24.48
N ALA A 864 0.63 -20.30 25.39
CA ALA A 864 0.67 -20.89 26.73
C ALA A 864 0.64 -22.43 26.66
N GLN A 865 -0.22 -22.99 25.80
CA GLN A 865 -0.29 -24.43 25.56
C GLN A 865 0.98 -24.99 24.92
N GLY A 866 1.55 -24.30 23.92
CA GLY A 866 2.81 -24.69 23.30
C GLY A 866 3.96 -24.76 24.29
N ASN A 867 4.12 -23.71 25.12
CA ASN A 867 5.14 -23.67 26.17
C ASN A 867 4.96 -24.77 27.22
N LYS A 868 3.70 -25.14 27.52
CA LYS A 868 3.40 -26.24 28.44
C LYS A 868 3.81 -27.60 27.85
N ASN A 869 3.46 -27.84 26.59
CA ASN A 869 3.82 -29.08 25.90
C ASN A 869 5.35 -29.23 25.73
N GLU A 870 6.08 -28.15 25.46
CA GLU A 870 7.55 -28.17 25.40
C GLU A 870 8.19 -28.45 26.75
N ARG A 871 7.64 -27.89 27.84
CA ARG A 871 8.09 -28.19 29.21
C ARG A 871 7.75 -29.61 29.68
N GLU A 872 6.65 -30.19 29.20
CA GLU A 872 6.28 -31.57 29.49
C GLU A 872 7.08 -32.58 28.64
N ALA A 873 7.61 -32.16 27.49
CA ALA A 873 8.45 -32.98 26.62
C ALA A 873 9.96 -32.93 26.95
N ALA A 874 10.42 -31.89 27.64
CA ALA A 874 11.79 -31.71 28.14
C ALA A 874 11.96 -32.30 29.55
#